data_AF-A0A8J1LRT2-F1
#
_entry.id   AF-A0A8J1LRT2-F1
#
_cell.length_a   1.000
_cell.length_b   1.000
_cell.length_c   1.000
_cell.angle_alpha   90.00
_cell.angle_beta   90.00
_cell.angle_gamma   90.00
#
_symmetry.space_group_name_H-M   'P 1'
#
loop_
_entity.id
_entity.type
_entity.pdbx_description
1 polymer ?
#
loop_
_entity_poly.entity_id
_entity_poly.type
_entity_poly.pdbx_seq_one_letter_code
_entity_poly.pdbx_strand_id
1 'polypeptide(L)'
;MTSSVSSSSLTYVVDTTGSMLTYIQQLKLVNNWLVDYITAHFPCGERQYTMVEFNDPTIGPARITSSKEEFKTFFSSLTASGGGDCPELAMSGLKLALEISPPKSFILVFTDASAKDYTNSTLLNNIYSLIDTKQSRVVFLTTGLCSSLTDPGFTIYKYIASLSYGHVFQIAPSDLSKVFTYLDFTLSRPVDSLVKLLYKVNDGTNHCDNITVTADFTSLLVMIDGKITSTTVFRPDHNVLIPDEIVFENWGSLYQIENPAKGVWTICVNSSSPHVVQVDGLTVTNTSVTKYCSDCHTNAICQPYHDLYQCICKDGFIGDGFSCSDVDECAYSWLNNCTSAAHCENTCGSYNCRCPVGYTRGAGNTCVDIDECSRPDLNKCHPLAKCINTNGSYICQCPPGVTGNGFYCETDPCSRGVCRSDTECIPNGIYYYCSDPCVSHTVLDDCWRSSSNAQYVDTKCDNDKVGWYRFTGSGGIRMPEFCVPKDRCNTVAPMWLNGSHPIETDGIVSRTVCAHGQYDCCQWSSTVQIKACPGGYHVYKLNRTPTCSMAYCTDPRSINNDCLCASDEECRTVSGKCGCYCKDNVSVSALKDLTPSVSCGLQNMKTSFRKCEMRALNIDYLDIILDDGSCFSVLDDNVTNTFSVMSPLQEGSCGMTFSTNGTHAFYRESYDFFFVLPGKIIRDKLTTTSTCIFQLDMELSLQTALNPIISNTIINISRPGQFSARMAVYNSSDYKYPYNGSQIDLLTHTKIYIGVFLVGPDPSQYAMVLKNCYATPSSSKDDPTRYYIIQNRCPNPVDPTISVAQNGVSSQAQFSFEMFSMGKNPNQVYLHCEIYACVRNTNVCEPVSTNNCENSEGNG
;
A
#
# COMPACT_ATOMS: atom_id res chain seq x y z
N MET A 1 -16.49 -36.34 39.33
CA MET A 1 -15.03 -36.09 39.47
C MET A 1 -14.62 -35.31 38.23
N THR A 2 -14.49 -34.00 38.38
CA THR A 2 -14.14 -33.05 37.31
C THR A 2 -12.65 -33.17 37.02
N SER A 3 -12.28 -33.68 35.84
CA SER A 3 -10.90 -33.63 35.34
C SER A 3 -10.55 -32.18 35.03
N SER A 4 -9.72 -31.56 35.86
CA SER A 4 -9.14 -30.24 35.62
C SER A 4 -8.27 -30.30 34.38
N VAL A 5 -8.79 -29.83 33.25
CA VAL A 5 -8.02 -29.59 32.02
C VAL A 5 -6.98 -28.52 32.36
N SER A 6 -5.70 -28.86 32.27
CA SER A 6 -4.59 -27.95 32.59
C SER A 6 -4.52 -26.84 31.55
N SER A 7 -5.02 -25.64 31.89
CA SER A 7 -4.85 -24.43 31.10
C SER A 7 -3.43 -23.91 31.21
N SER A 8 -2.64 -23.93 30.14
CA SER A 8 -1.38 -23.17 30.07
C SER A 8 -1.67 -21.75 29.57
N SER A 9 -1.41 -20.75 30.41
CA SER A 9 -1.51 -19.32 30.08
C SER A 9 -0.18 -18.78 29.59
N LEU A 10 -0.21 -17.88 28.61
CA LEU A 10 0.96 -17.22 28.04
C LEU A 10 0.99 -15.77 28.51
N THR A 11 2.07 -15.40 29.20
CA THR A 11 2.24 -14.05 29.74
C THR A 11 3.52 -13.44 29.17
N TYR A 12 3.43 -12.20 28.69
CA TYR A 12 4.58 -11.40 28.31
C TYR A 12 4.82 -10.27 29.29
N VAL A 13 6.08 -9.98 29.54
CA VAL A 13 6.54 -8.82 30.32
C VAL A 13 7.52 -8.08 29.43
N VAL A 14 7.12 -6.93 28.89
CA VAL A 14 7.83 -6.25 27.79
C VAL A 14 8.36 -4.91 28.25
N ASP A 15 9.65 -4.72 28.04
CA ASP A 15 10.33 -3.45 28.17
C ASP A 15 9.89 -2.49 27.04
N THR A 16 9.41 -1.30 27.44
CA THR A 16 8.86 -0.28 26.54
C THR A 16 9.67 1.03 26.57
N THR A 17 10.90 0.98 27.08
CA THR A 17 11.84 2.10 27.04
C THR A 17 12.27 2.46 25.62
N GLY A 18 12.78 3.68 25.42
CA GLY A 18 13.14 4.19 24.10
C GLY A 18 14.14 3.32 23.30
N SER A 19 15.07 2.64 23.97
CA SER A 19 16.05 1.74 23.33
C SER A 19 15.39 0.49 22.72
N MET A 20 14.21 0.12 23.20
CA MET A 20 13.45 -1.03 22.72
C MET A 20 12.75 -0.81 21.37
N LEU A 21 12.80 0.39 20.77
CA LEU A 21 12.03 0.73 19.56
C LEU A 21 12.21 -0.25 18.40
N THR A 22 13.46 -0.57 18.04
CA THR A 22 13.77 -1.48 16.94
C THR A 22 13.49 -2.94 17.32
N TYR A 23 13.72 -3.31 18.59
CA TYR A 23 13.46 -4.65 19.11
C TYR A 23 11.97 -4.97 19.18
N ILE A 24 11.12 -4.02 19.59
CA ILE A 24 9.66 -4.18 19.62
C ILE A 24 9.10 -4.37 18.20
N GLN A 25 9.63 -3.67 17.19
CA GLN A 25 9.19 -3.87 15.81
C GLN A 25 9.44 -5.32 15.33
N GLN A 26 10.61 -5.88 15.63
CA GLN A 26 10.92 -7.27 15.31
C GLN A 26 10.06 -8.23 16.15
N LEU A 27 9.89 -7.97 17.44
CA LEU A 27 9.06 -8.78 18.33
C LEU A 27 7.60 -8.86 17.86
N LYS A 28 7.04 -7.75 17.34
CA LYS A 28 5.67 -7.72 16.79
C LYS A 28 5.49 -8.69 15.63
N LEU A 29 6.47 -8.79 14.73
CA LEU A 29 6.41 -9.72 13.59
C LEU A 29 6.39 -11.17 14.07
N VAL A 30 7.18 -11.49 15.10
CA VAL A 30 7.34 -12.87 15.56
C VAL A 30 6.26 -13.32 16.55
N ASN A 31 5.69 -12.40 17.34
CA ASN A 31 4.63 -12.72 18.30
C ASN A 31 3.39 -13.31 17.61
N ASN A 32 3.02 -12.82 16.43
CA ASN A 32 1.87 -13.36 15.69
C ASN A 32 2.06 -14.84 15.37
N TRP A 33 3.26 -15.22 14.91
CA TRP A 33 3.61 -16.62 14.68
C TRP A 33 3.50 -17.43 15.96
N LEU A 34 4.12 -16.99 17.05
CA LEU A 34 4.11 -17.75 18.30
C LEU A 34 2.68 -17.97 18.82
N VAL A 35 1.85 -16.94 18.80
CA VAL A 35 0.46 -17.03 19.26
C VAL A 35 -0.33 -18.02 18.39
N ASP A 36 -0.20 -17.96 17.07
CA ASP A 36 -0.85 -18.91 16.16
C ASP A 36 -0.34 -20.34 16.36
N TYR A 37 0.98 -20.48 16.46
CA TYR A 37 1.67 -21.76 16.63
C TYR A 37 1.27 -22.46 17.94
N ILE A 38 1.39 -21.79 19.09
CA ILE A 38 0.98 -22.37 20.38
C ILE A 38 -0.52 -22.71 20.35
N THR A 39 -1.36 -21.88 19.72
CA THR A 39 -2.82 -22.12 19.63
C THR A 39 -3.14 -23.36 18.81
N ALA A 40 -2.43 -23.60 17.72
CA ALA A 40 -2.57 -24.83 16.93
C ALA A 40 -2.08 -26.07 17.69
N HIS A 41 -1.04 -25.94 18.51
CA HIS A 41 -0.45 -27.09 19.24
C HIS A 41 -1.30 -27.58 20.42
N PHE A 42 -2.00 -26.69 21.13
CA PHE A 42 -2.97 -27.11 22.16
C PHE A 42 -4.34 -26.47 21.90
N PRO A 43 -5.15 -27.08 21.03
CA PRO A 43 -6.45 -26.55 20.65
C PRO A 43 -7.49 -26.64 21.79
N CYS A 44 -7.20 -27.44 22.83
CA CYS A 44 -8.11 -27.77 23.91
C CYS A 44 -7.59 -27.22 25.25
N GLY A 45 -7.86 -25.95 25.54
CA GLY A 45 -7.64 -25.33 26.85
C GLY A 45 -8.11 -23.88 26.85
N GLU A 46 -8.78 -23.42 27.91
CA GLU A 46 -9.01 -21.98 28.12
C GLU A 46 -7.66 -21.32 28.38
N ARG A 47 -7.20 -20.47 27.45
CA ARG A 47 -5.93 -19.78 27.58
C ARG A 47 -6.15 -18.33 27.92
N GLN A 48 -5.57 -17.91 29.03
CA GLN A 48 -5.45 -16.51 29.36
C GLN A 48 -4.12 -15.99 28.81
N TYR A 49 -4.20 -14.99 27.95
CA TYR A 49 -3.06 -14.24 27.45
C TYR A 49 -2.92 -12.95 28.25
N THR A 50 -1.71 -12.71 28.76
CA THR A 50 -1.41 -11.56 29.60
C THR A 50 -0.23 -10.79 29.02
N MET A 51 -0.27 -9.46 29.03
CA MET A 51 0.84 -8.60 28.63
C MET A 51 1.04 -7.52 29.70
N VAL A 52 2.24 -7.41 30.23
CA VAL A 52 2.65 -6.38 31.18
C VAL A 52 3.73 -5.54 30.55
N GLU A 53 3.44 -4.26 30.37
CA GLU A 53 4.42 -3.28 29.91
C GLU A 53 5.22 -2.78 31.13
N PHE A 54 6.53 -2.58 31.00
CA PHE A 54 7.31 -1.84 31.98
C PHE A 54 8.23 -0.84 31.31
N ASN A 55 8.45 0.26 32.01
CA ASN A 55 9.25 1.40 31.59
C ASN A 55 9.86 2.03 32.86
N ASP A 56 10.90 2.86 32.73
CA ASP A 56 11.42 3.65 33.86
C ASP A 56 10.86 5.08 33.78
N PRO A 57 9.99 5.52 34.72
CA PRO A 57 9.70 4.91 36.03
C PRO A 57 8.37 4.13 36.14
N THR A 58 7.65 3.92 35.05
CA THR A 58 6.26 3.41 35.09
C THR A 58 6.15 1.90 34.80
N ILE A 59 5.44 1.17 35.65
CA ILE A 59 5.05 -0.22 35.39
C ILE A 59 3.56 -0.27 35.03
N GLY A 60 3.24 -1.03 33.97
CA GLY A 60 1.92 -1.12 33.37
C GLY A 60 1.77 -0.24 32.12
N PRO A 61 0.66 -0.39 31.37
CA PRO A 61 -0.53 -1.15 31.73
C PRO A 61 -0.36 -2.67 31.65
N ALA A 62 -1.13 -3.39 32.45
CA ALA A 62 -1.30 -4.83 32.32
C ALA A 62 -2.60 -5.12 31.57
N ARG A 63 -2.53 -5.96 30.53
CA ARG A 63 -3.67 -6.35 29.70
C ARG A 63 -3.86 -7.84 29.76
N ILE A 64 -5.12 -8.29 29.82
CA ILE A 64 -5.48 -9.69 29.96
C ILE A 64 -6.64 -9.98 29.00
N THR A 65 -6.54 -11.05 28.24
CA THR A 65 -7.60 -11.50 27.33
C THR A 65 -7.55 -13.01 27.15
N SER A 66 -8.67 -13.64 26.80
CA SER A 66 -8.71 -15.02 26.31
C SER A 66 -8.76 -15.10 24.77
N SER A 67 -8.87 -13.95 24.09
CA SER A 67 -8.92 -13.86 22.63
C SER A 67 -7.52 -13.74 22.05
N LYS A 68 -7.14 -14.70 21.19
CA LYS A 68 -5.87 -14.65 20.47
C LYS A 68 -5.72 -13.38 19.61
N GLU A 69 -6.81 -12.93 18.97
CA GLU A 69 -6.77 -11.77 18.07
C GLU A 69 -6.68 -10.45 18.85
N GLU A 70 -7.34 -10.39 20.01
CA GLU A 70 -7.21 -9.24 20.91
C GLU A 70 -5.79 -9.18 21.49
N PHE A 71 -5.20 -10.32 21.83
CA PHE A 71 -3.81 -10.38 22.31
C PHE A 71 -2.81 -9.94 21.23
N LYS A 72 -2.98 -10.39 19.97
CA LYS A 72 -2.18 -9.89 18.84
C LYS A 72 -2.34 -8.37 18.66
N THR A 73 -3.55 -7.85 18.85
CA THR A 73 -3.83 -6.41 18.80
C THR A 73 -3.09 -5.66 19.91
N PHE A 74 -3.10 -6.17 21.16
CA PHE A 74 -2.32 -5.61 22.27
C PHE A 74 -0.84 -5.51 21.91
N PHE A 75 -0.24 -6.59 21.40
CA PHE A 75 1.14 -6.62 20.94
C PHE A 75 1.43 -5.61 19.82
N SER A 76 0.54 -5.53 18.82
CA SER A 76 0.68 -4.59 17.71
C SER A 76 0.66 -3.12 18.15
N SER A 77 0.00 -2.84 19.29
CA SER A 77 -0.09 -1.50 19.87
C SER A 77 1.10 -1.09 20.73
N LEU A 78 2.06 -1.99 21.01
CA LEU A 78 3.24 -1.68 21.82
C LEU A 78 4.06 -0.55 21.19
N THR A 79 4.45 0.44 21.98
CA THR A 79 5.31 1.54 21.53
C THR A 79 6.42 1.77 22.54
N ALA A 80 7.65 1.82 22.05
CA ALA A 80 8.78 2.31 22.85
C ALA A 80 8.66 3.82 23.04
N SER A 81 8.79 4.30 24.27
CA SER A 81 8.80 5.73 24.57
C SER A 81 9.47 6.00 25.92
N GLY A 82 9.98 7.21 26.13
CA GLY A 82 10.62 7.57 27.40
C GLY A 82 11.87 6.73 27.73
N GLY A 83 12.22 6.66 29.01
CA GLY A 83 13.39 5.95 29.52
C GLY A 83 14.65 6.82 29.62
N GLY A 84 15.47 6.56 30.64
CA GLY A 84 16.78 7.18 30.88
C GLY A 84 17.88 6.11 30.94
N ASP A 85 17.88 5.32 29.87
CA ASP A 85 18.59 4.08 29.54
C ASP A 85 19.43 3.43 30.65
N CYS A 86 19.05 2.20 31.00
CA CYS A 86 19.82 1.22 31.76
C CYS A 86 20.21 1.59 33.21
N PRO A 87 20.01 0.69 34.20
CA PRO A 87 19.20 -0.56 34.20
C PRO A 87 17.69 -0.28 34.37
N GLU A 88 16.83 -1.29 34.15
CA GLU A 88 15.36 -1.14 34.04
C GLU A 88 14.55 -1.83 35.17
N LEU A 89 13.27 -1.48 35.34
CA LEU A 89 12.38 -2.01 36.42
C LEU A 89 11.77 -3.40 36.13
N ALA A 90 12.58 -4.31 35.58
CA ALA A 90 12.13 -5.62 35.13
C ALA A 90 11.53 -6.51 36.24
N MET A 91 12.02 -6.44 37.48
CA MET A 91 11.50 -7.29 38.56
C MET A 91 10.11 -6.87 39.00
N SER A 92 9.84 -5.56 39.02
CA SER A 92 8.52 -5.04 39.34
C SER A 92 7.50 -5.40 38.27
N GLY A 93 7.87 -5.36 36.99
CA GLY A 93 7.07 -5.89 35.89
C GLY A 93 6.78 -7.39 36.04
N LEU A 94 7.81 -8.19 36.36
CA LEU A 94 7.67 -9.63 36.59
C LEU A 94 6.75 -9.96 37.78
N LYS A 95 6.87 -9.23 38.89
CA LYS A 95 5.97 -9.39 40.04
C LYS A 95 4.52 -9.19 39.61
N LEU A 96 4.22 -8.09 38.90
CA LEU A 96 2.86 -7.80 38.45
C LEU A 96 2.34 -8.92 37.54
N ALA A 97 3.17 -9.41 36.63
CA ALA A 97 2.83 -10.53 35.76
C ALA A 97 2.50 -11.82 36.53
N LEU A 98 3.30 -12.17 37.56
CA LEU A 98 3.05 -13.33 38.42
C LEU A 98 1.77 -13.21 39.26
N GLU A 99 1.41 -11.99 39.67
CA GLU A 99 0.18 -11.73 40.45
C GLU A 99 -1.07 -11.95 39.60
N ILE A 100 -1.08 -11.39 38.39
CA ILE A 100 -2.27 -11.39 37.51
C ILE A 100 -2.40 -12.66 36.67
N SER A 101 -1.29 -13.36 36.40
CA SER A 101 -1.32 -14.56 35.58
C SER A 101 -1.84 -15.78 36.37
N PRO A 102 -2.51 -16.74 35.71
CA PRO A 102 -2.94 -17.98 36.34
C PRO A 102 -1.75 -18.81 36.88
N PRO A 103 -1.99 -19.75 37.81
CA PRO A 103 -0.99 -20.76 38.16
C PRO A 103 -0.52 -21.54 36.92
N LYS A 104 0.72 -22.00 36.92
CA LYS A 104 1.38 -22.75 35.83
C LYS A 104 1.44 -21.97 34.51
N SER A 105 1.50 -20.64 34.60
CA SER A 105 1.70 -19.78 33.44
C SER A 105 3.12 -19.90 32.90
N PHE A 106 3.25 -19.82 31.59
CA PHE A 106 4.52 -19.53 30.94
C PHE A 106 4.67 -18.01 30.82
N ILE A 107 5.71 -17.47 31.45
CA ILE A 107 5.99 -16.03 31.52
C ILE A 107 7.26 -15.74 30.74
N LEU A 108 7.17 -14.89 29.73
CA LEU A 108 8.27 -14.46 28.88
C LEU A 108 8.61 -13.00 29.15
N VAL A 109 9.79 -12.73 29.69
CA VAL A 109 10.29 -11.38 29.98
C VAL A 109 11.21 -10.93 28.86
N PHE A 110 10.92 -9.81 28.19
CA PHE A 110 11.69 -9.27 27.07
C PHE A 110 12.24 -7.88 27.41
N THR A 111 13.57 -7.73 27.38
CA THR A 111 14.29 -6.48 27.73
C THR A 111 15.65 -6.42 27.07
N ASP A 112 16.19 -5.23 26.84
CA ASP A 112 17.59 -5.01 26.43
C ASP A 112 18.50 -4.64 27.62
N ALA A 113 17.98 -4.74 28.86
CA ALA A 113 18.64 -4.22 30.04
C ALA A 113 18.74 -5.18 31.24
N SER A 114 19.70 -4.90 32.13
CA SER A 114 19.80 -5.53 33.45
C SER A 114 18.74 -4.95 34.40
N ALA A 115 18.36 -5.72 35.43
CA ALA A 115 17.36 -5.27 36.39
C ALA A 115 17.95 -4.22 37.33
N LYS A 116 17.26 -3.08 37.50
CA LYS A 116 17.60 -1.99 38.42
C LYS A 116 17.13 -2.25 39.84
N ASP A 117 15.98 -2.92 39.96
CA ASP A 117 15.24 -3.15 41.19
C ASP A 117 15.61 -4.48 41.88
N TYR A 118 16.70 -5.14 41.44
CA TYR A 118 17.22 -6.38 42.04
C TYR A 118 17.67 -6.25 43.49
N THR A 119 17.98 -5.04 43.97
CA THR A 119 18.42 -4.81 45.36
C THR A 119 17.25 -4.76 46.35
N ASN A 120 16.00 -4.69 45.88
CA ASN A 120 14.83 -4.66 46.72
C ASN A 120 14.47 -6.08 47.20
N SER A 121 14.94 -6.44 48.40
CA SER A 121 14.74 -7.77 48.98
C SER A 121 13.26 -8.13 49.19
N THR A 122 12.41 -7.16 49.53
CA THR A 122 10.96 -7.38 49.69
C THR A 122 10.31 -7.75 48.36
N LEU A 123 10.68 -7.06 47.28
CA LEU A 123 10.21 -7.36 45.92
C LEU A 123 10.61 -8.77 45.49
N LEU A 124 11.90 -9.12 45.66
CA LEU A 124 12.40 -10.43 45.29
C LEU A 124 11.76 -11.57 46.10
N ASN A 125 11.59 -11.41 47.42
CA ASN A 125 10.93 -12.42 48.25
C ASN A 125 9.49 -12.68 47.81
N ASN A 126 8.77 -11.64 47.36
CA ASN A 126 7.43 -11.80 46.80
C ASN A 126 7.46 -12.57 45.48
N ILE A 127 8.41 -12.26 44.59
CA ILE A 127 8.59 -12.99 43.33
C ILE A 127 8.88 -14.47 43.60
N TYR A 128 9.79 -14.78 44.51
CA TYR A 128 10.13 -16.17 44.87
C TYR A 128 8.92 -16.92 45.42
N SER A 129 8.18 -16.29 46.33
CA SER A 129 6.94 -16.86 46.90
C SER A 129 5.88 -17.11 45.84
N LEU A 130 5.70 -16.16 44.90
CA LEU A 130 4.74 -16.31 43.81
C LEU A 130 5.14 -17.41 42.83
N ILE A 131 6.43 -17.54 42.48
CA ILE A 131 6.93 -18.61 41.62
C ILE A 131 6.65 -19.97 42.27
N ASP A 132 6.95 -20.13 43.56
CA ASP A 132 6.70 -21.37 44.30
C ASP A 132 5.20 -21.67 44.42
N THR A 133 4.38 -20.67 44.74
CA THR A 133 2.93 -20.87 44.93
C THR A 133 2.21 -21.13 43.61
N LYS A 134 2.56 -20.39 42.55
CA LYS A 134 1.91 -20.48 41.24
C LYS A 134 2.48 -21.61 40.39
N GLN A 135 3.69 -22.09 40.69
CA GLN A 135 4.43 -23.05 39.85
C GLN A 135 4.55 -22.55 38.39
N SER A 136 4.67 -21.24 38.21
CA SER A 136 4.79 -20.61 36.89
C SER A 136 6.25 -20.64 36.41
N ARG A 137 6.45 -20.80 35.10
CA ARG A 137 7.76 -20.85 34.46
C ARG A 137 8.15 -19.47 33.93
N VAL A 138 9.35 -18.98 34.26
CA VAL A 138 9.80 -17.64 33.86
C VAL A 138 11.01 -17.73 32.94
N VAL A 139 10.84 -17.36 31.68
CA VAL A 139 11.88 -17.30 30.65
C VAL A 139 12.23 -15.86 30.35
N PHE A 140 13.52 -15.54 30.31
CA PHE A 140 14.03 -14.22 29.97
C PHE A 140 14.61 -14.23 28.57
N LEU A 141 14.27 -13.21 27.79
CA LEU A 141 14.81 -12.89 26.47
C LEU A 141 15.48 -11.53 26.56
N THR A 142 16.81 -11.55 26.53
CA THR A 142 17.62 -10.33 26.64
C THR A 142 18.32 -10.04 25.32
N THR A 143 18.13 -8.84 24.76
CA THR A 143 18.75 -8.44 23.48
C THR A 143 19.97 -7.52 23.64
N GLY A 144 20.15 -6.98 24.84
CA GLY A 144 21.23 -6.07 25.20
C GLY A 144 21.79 -6.38 26.58
N LEU A 145 22.97 -5.84 26.85
CA LEU A 145 23.61 -5.90 28.17
C LEU A 145 24.06 -4.48 28.53
N CYS A 146 23.38 -3.88 29.51
CA CYS A 146 23.83 -2.62 30.11
C CYS A 146 25.15 -2.79 30.88
N SER A 147 25.46 -4.00 31.31
CA SER A 147 26.57 -4.34 32.21
C SER A 147 27.16 -5.71 31.87
N SER A 148 28.29 -6.07 32.51
CA SER A 148 28.92 -7.39 32.33
C SER A 148 27.94 -8.53 32.66
N LEU A 149 28.12 -9.71 32.06
CA LEU A 149 27.38 -10.94 32.38
C LEU A 149 27.49 -11.39 33.84
N THR A 150 28.47 -10.84 34.57
CA THR A 150 28.71 -11.06 36.00
C THR A 150 28.01 -10.03 36.88
N ASP A 151 27.32 -9.05 36.29
CA ASP A 151 26.63 -8.01 37.03
C ASP A 151 25.48 -8.59 37.87
N PRO A 152 25.33 -8.19 39.14
CA PRO A 152 24.23 -8.64 39.99
C PRO A 152 22.84 -8.42 39.38
N GLY A 153 22.64 -7.31 38.66
CA GLY A 153 21.37 -6.99 37.99
C GLY A 153 21.05 -7.91 36.81
N PHE A 154 22.05 -8.58 36.23
CA PHE A 154 21.83 -9.60 35.20
C PHE A 154 21.76 -11.02 35.79
N THR A 155 22.61 -11.32 36.77
CA THR A 155 22.64 -12.66 37.41
C THR A 155 21.34 -13.00 38.14
N ILE A 156 20.55 -12.01 38.57
CA ILE A 156 19.22 -12.23 39.13
C ILE A 156 18.27 -12.92 38.16
N TYR A 157 18.36 -12.64 36.84
CA TYR A 157 17.54 -13.32 35.83
C TYR A 157 17.84 -14.81 35.78
N LYS A 158 19.13 -15.19 35.81
CA LYS A 158 19.56 -16.59 35.85
C LYS A 158 19.04 -17.29 37.10
N TYR A 159 19.10 -16.62 38.25
CA TYR A 159 18.58 -17.17 39.49
C TYR A 159 17.06 -17.42 39.43
N ILE A 160 16.27 -16.45 38.97
CA ILE A 160 14.81 -16.58 38.86
C ILE A 160 14.41 -17.65 37.83
N ALA A 161 15.07 -17.67 36.67
CA ALA A 161 14.91 -18.73 35.67
C ALA A 161 15.13 -20.11 36.30
N SER A 162 16.22 -20.27 37.07
CA SER A 162 16.54 -21.52 37.76
C SER A 162 15.46 -21.98 38.74
N LEU A 163 14.87 -21.06 39.50
CA LEU A 163 13.82 -21.38 40.46
C LEU A 163 12.52 -21.80 39.78
N SER A 164 12.22 -21.20 38.63
CA SER A 164 10.98 -21.39 37.89
C SER A 164 11.07 -22.45 36.77
N TYR A 165 12.17 -23.21 36.68
CA TYR A 165 12.44 -24.14 35.56
C TYR A 165 12.50 -23.42 34.19
N GLY A 166 12.68 -22.10 34.19
CA GLY A 166 12.83 -21.29 32.99
C GLY A 166 14.29 -21.12 32.57
N HIS A 167 14.52 -20.20 31.63
CA HIS A 167 15.81 -20.01 30.96
C HIS A 167 16.11 -18.54 30.70
N VAL A 168 17.38 -18.22 30.40
CA VAL A 168 17.79 -16.87 30.00
C VAL A 168 18.46 -16.92 28.63
N PHE A 169 17.80 -16.38 27.61
CA PHE A 169 18.34 -16.27 26.26
C PHE A 169 18.92 -14.89 26.04
N GLN A 170 20.24 -14.84 25.82
CA GLN A 170 20.91 -13.61 25.41
C GLN A 170 21.14 -13.64 23.90
N ILE A 171 20.33 -12.89 23.17
CA ILE A 171 20.20 -13.06 21.72
C ILE A 171 20.50 -11.76 20.97
N ALA A 172 21.08 -11.88 19.79
CA ALA A 172 21.12 -10.73 18.89
C ALA A 172 19.72 -10.48 18.29
N PRO A 173 19.35 -9.24 17.96
CA PRO A 173 18.07 -8.94 17.30
C PRO A 173 17.86 -9.76 16.01
N SER A 174 18.92 -10.01 15.24
CA SER A 174 18.86 -10.86 14.03
C SER A 174 18.54 -12.33 14.32
N ASP A 175 18.81 -12.81 15.53
CA ASP A 175 18.61 -14.21 15.94
C ASP A 175 17.30 -14.40 16.71
N LEU A 176 16.48 -13.35 16.86
CA LEU A 176 15.21 -13.41 17.59
C LEU A 176 14.28 -14.50 17.06
N SER A 177 14.27 -14.75 15.74
CA SER A 177 13.49 -15.82 15.11
C SER A 177 13.93 -17.23 15.54
N LYS A 178 15.23 -17.45 15.80
CA LYS A 178 15.78 -18.78 16.16
C LYS A 178 15.42 -19.20 17.57
N VAL A 179 15.27 -18.24 18.47
CA VAL A 179 14.81 -18.47 19.85
C VAL A 179 13.44 -19.14 19.87
N PHE A 180 12.64 -18.90 18.85
CA PHE A 180 11.29 -19.46 18.82
C PHE A 180 11.26 -20.95 18.48
N THR A 181 12.30 -21.53 17.87
CA THR A 181 12.48 -22.99 17.81
C THR A 181 12.68 -23.58 19.21
N TYR A 182 13.45 -22.89 20.04
CA TYR A 182 13.62 -23.26 21.44
C TYR A 182 12.30 -23.11 22.21
N LEU A 183 11.61 -21.98 22.03
CA LEU A 183 10.33 -21.72 22.72
C LEU A 183 9.25 -22.70 22.26
N ASP A 184 9.17 -23.03 20.98
CA ASP A 184 8.32 -24.11 20.45
C ASP A 184 8.57 -25.41 21.21
N PHE A 185 9.81 -25.89 21.19
CA PHE A 185 10.16 -27.12 21.89
C PHE A 185 9.76 -27.09 23.36
N THR A 186 10.02 -25.95 24.02
CA THR A 186 9.76 -25.72 25.44
C THR A 186 8.28 -25.62 25.79
N LEU A 187 7.48 -25.06 24.87
CA LEU A 187 6.05 -24.83 25.01
C LEU A 187 5.22 -26.03 24.56
N SER A 188 5.75 -26.91 23.70
CA SER A 188 5.11 -28.11 23.15
C SER A 188 4.82 -29.20 24.20
N ARG A 189 5.33 -29.06 25.44
CA ARG A 189 5.18 -30.09 26.48
C ARG A 189 4.59 -29.51 27.77
N PRO A 190 3.64 -30.21 28.44
CA PRO A 190 2.99 -29.71 29.64
C PRO A 190 4.00 -29.52 30.77
N VAL A 191 3.94 -28.38 31.47
CA VAL A 191 4.85 -28.00 32.58
C VAL A 191 4.95 -29.08 33.66
N ASP A 192 3.87 -29.85 33.86
CA ASP A 192 3.75 -30.92 34.85
C ASP A 192 4.58 -32.19 34.54
N SER A 193 5.25 -32.25 33.39
CA SER A 193 6.01 -33.43 32.94
C SER A 193 7.53 -33.35 33.17
N LEU A 194 8.03 -32.24 33.71
CA LEU A 194 9.47 -31.99 33.87
C LEU A 194 9.95 -32.29 35.30
N VAL A 195 11.02 -33.06 35.41
CA VAL A 195 11.75 -33.33 36.66
C VAL A 195 13.16 -32.78 36.54
N LYS A 196 13.51 -31.77 37.35
CA LYS A 196 14.86 -31.19 37.33
C LYS A 196 15.87 -32.15 37.93
N LEU A 197 16.88 -32.50 37.15
CA LEU A 197 17.97 -33.40 37.54
C LEU A 197 19.25 -32.63 37.86
N LEU A 198 19.51 -31.53 37.15
CA LEU A 198 20.68 -30.69 37.36
C LEU A 198 20.35 -29.22 37.05
N TYR A 199 20.88 -28.32 37.88
CA TYR A 199 21.05 -26.91 37.53
C TYR A 199 22.37 -26.42 38.12
N LYS A 200 23.29 -25.91 37.30
CA LYS A 200 24.59 -25.44 37.76
C LYS A 200 25.10 -24.26 36.95
N VAL A 201 25.59 -23.25 37.64
CA VAL A 201 26.27 -22.09 37.06
C VAL A 201 27.78 -22.35 37.12
N ASN A 202 28.48 -22.16 36.00
CA ASN A 202 29.92 -22.39 35.89
C ASN A 202 30.65 -21.15 35.37
N ASP A 203 31.76 -20.82 36.02
CA ASP A 203 32.58 -19.64 35.74
C ASP A 203 33.64 -19.95 34.65
N GLY A 204 33.22 -19.91 33.39
CA GLY A 204 34.10 -19.70 32.21
C GLY A 204 35.14 -20.77 31.87
N THR A 205 35.11 -21.95 32.49
CA THR A 205 36.09 -23.02 32.27
C THR A 205 35.42 -24.34 31.88
N ASN A 206 36.21 -25.25 31.31
CA ASN A 206 35.76 -26.59 30.96
C ASN A 206 35.41 -27.37 32.22
N HIS A 207 34.21 -27.92 32.25
CA HIS A 207 33.74 -28.69 33.40
C HIS A 207 32.93 -29.90 32.92
N CYS A 208 32.79 -30.89 33.81
CA CYS A 208 31.90 -32.02 33.61
C CYS A 208 31.00 -32.18 34.83
N ASP A 209 29.70 -32.38 34.60
CA ASP A 209 28.71 -32.63 35.63
C ASP A 209 28.14 -34.04 35.53
N ASN A 210 27.94 -34.68 36.67
CA ASN A 210 27.35 -36.00 36.77
C ASN A 210 25.87 -35.90 37.18
N ILE A 211 25.02 -36.67 36.52
CA ILE A 211 23.58 -36.64 36.66
C ILE A 211 23.09 -38.06 36.86
N THR A 212 22.28 -38.29 37.89
CA THR A 212 21.74 -39.63 38.17
C THR A 212 20.31 -39.72 37.65
N VAL A 213 20.09 -40.62 36.69
CA VAL A 213 18.77 -40.92 36.14
C VAL A 213 18.20 -42.14 36.85
N THR A 214 17.17 -41.92 37.67
CA THR A 214 16.54 -42.96 38.52
C THR A 214 15.17 -43.40 38.01
N ALA A 215 14.47 -42.58 37.24
CA ALA A 215 13.15 -42.83 36.68
C ALA A 215 13.22 -43.18 35.18
N ASP A 216 12.14 -43.77 34.64
CA ASP A 216 11.99 -44.01 33.20
C ASP A 216 11.49 -42.72 32.53
N PHE A 217 12.41 -41.85 32.15
CA PHE A 217 12.11 -40.65 31.36
C PHE A 217 11.94 -40.99 29.89
N THR A 218 11.06 -40.28 29.18
CA THR A 218 10.95 -40.36 27.71
C THR A 218 12.12 -39.66 27.04
N SER A 219 12.58 -38.57 27.65
CA SER A 219 13.70 -37.79 27.15
C SER A 219 14.41 -37.06 28.27
N LEU A 220 15.72 -36.91 28.18
CA LEU A 220 16.45 -35.88 28.93
C LEU A 220 16.62 -34.67 28.03
N LEU A 221 16.41 -33.49 28.60
CA LEU A 221 16.66 -32.21 27.97
C LEU A 221 17.92 -31.64 28.60
N VAL A 222 18.95 -31.44 27.79
CA VAL A 222 20.21 -30.81 28.22
C VAL A 222 20.23 -29.41 27.64
N MET A 223 20.20 -28.42 28.53
CA MET A 223 20.11 -27.00 28.18
C MET A 223 21.36 -26.31 28.71
N ILE A 224 22.04 -25.59 27.83
CA ILE A 224 23.26 -24.88 28.18
C ILE A 224 23.14 -23.44 27.70
N ASP A 225 23.16 -22.49 28.64
CA ASP A 225 23.03 -21.06 28.36
C ASP A 225 24.41 -20.39 28.46
N GLY A 226 24.93 -19.89 27.34
CA GLY A 226 26.24 -19.22 27.24
C GLY A 226 27.02 -19.56 25.97
N LYS A 227 28.23 -19.00 25.82
CA LYS A 227 29.06 -19.18 24.62
C LYS A 227 29.85 -20.49 24.63
N ILE A 228 29.21 -21.55 24.15
CA ILE A 228 29.73 -22.92 24.16
C ILE A 228 30.55 -23.22 22.89
N THR A 229 31.69 -23.87 23.05
CA THR A 229 32.52 -24.35 21.92
C THR A 229 32.22 -25.80 21.58
N SER A 230 31.99 -26.65 22.58
CA SER A 230 31.54 -28.02 22.39
C SER A 230 30.86 -28.58 23.63
N THR A 231 30.01 -29.58 23.44
CA THR A 231 29.39 -30.37 24.52
C THR A 231 29.54 -31.85 24.20
N THR A 232 29.89 -32.64 25.21
CA THR A 232 30.05 -34.09 25.10
C THR A 232 29.24 -34.77 26.18
N VAL A 233 28.39 -35.73 25.80
CA VAL A 233 27.56 -36.48 26.75
C VAL A 233 28.06 -37.92 26.82
N PHE A 234 28.31 -38.42 28.03
CA PHE A 234 28.67 -39.80 28.29
C PHE A 234 27.48 -40.53 28.90
N ARG A 235 27.19 -41.71 28.33
CA ARG A 235 26.22 -42.67 28.84
C ARG A 235 26.71 -43.33 30.14
N PRO A 236 25.83 -44.03 30.88
CA PRO A 236 26.23 -44.81 32.07
C PRO A 236 27.27 -45.90 31.79
N ASP A 237 27.38 -46.36 30.54
CA ASP A 237 28.39 -47.32 30.08
C ASP A 237 29.74 -46.65 29.68
N HIS A 238 29.88 -45.34 29.91
CA HIS A 238 31.03 -44.50 29.56
C HIS A 238 31.27 -44.30 28.06
N ASN A 239 30.35 -44.76 27.20
CA ASN A 239 30.41 -44.45 25.78
C ASN A 239 29.94 -43.02 25.50
N VAL A 240 30.57 -42.37 24.52
CA VAL A 240 30.15 -41.05 24.05
C VAL A 240 28.84 -41.18 23.27
N LEU A 241 27.84 -40.39 23.67
CA LEU A 241 26.62 -40.16 22.91
C LEU A 241 26.77 -38.86 22.12
N ILE A 242 26.37 -38.88 20.86
CA ILE A 242 26.07 -37.67 20.09
C ILE A 242 24.57 -37.45 20.26
N PRO A 243 24.14 -36.49 21.11
CA PRO A 243 22.72 -36.26 21.35
C PRO A 243 22.10 -35.53 20.14
N ASP A 244 20.78 -35.67 19.99
CA ASP A 244 20.05 -34.97 18.93
C ASP A 244 20.04 -33.48 19.25
N GLU A 245 20.64 -32.70 18.35
CA GLU A 245 20.81 -31.27 18.47
C GLU A 245 19.52 -30.57 18.01
N ILE A 246 18.79 -29.96 18.94
CA ILE A 246 17.57 -29.21 18.62
C ILE A 246 17.94 -27.76 18.29
N VAL A 247 18.82 -27.17 19.10
CA VAL A 247 19.34 -25.81 18.89
C VAL A 247 20.82 -25.78 19.26
N PHE A 248 21.65 -25.19 18.40
CA PHE A 248 23.04 -24.88 18.70
C PHE A 248 23.38 -23.49 18.18
N GLU A 249 23.47 -22.53 19.09
CA GLU A 249 23.74 -21.14 18.78
C GLU A 249 24.83 -20.60 19.69
N ASN A 250 25.43 -19.48 19.30
CA ASN A 250 26.51 -18.85 20.07
C ASN A 250 26.11 -18.44 21.49
N TRP A 251 24.81 -18.37 21.78
CA TRP A 251 24.26 -17.94 23.06
C TRP A 251 23.67 -19.09 23.89
N GLY A 252 23.49 -20.27 23.31
CA GLY A 252 22.97 -21.42 24.03
C GLY A 252 22.77 -22.64 23.13
N SER A 253 22.63 -23.79 23.79
CA SER A 253 22.40 -25.07 23.12
C SER A 253 21.35 -25.90 23.86
N LEU A 254 20.55 -26.63 23.09
CA LEU A 254 19.52 -27.54 23.57
C LEU A 254 19.69 -28.89 22.86
N TYR A 255 19.87 -29.91 23.66
CA TYR A 255 19.97 -31.29 23.19
C TYR A 255 18.85 -32.13 23.80
N GLN A 256 18.31 -33.04 23.00
CA GLN A 256 17.40 -34.07 23.46
C GLN A 256 18.08 -35.44 23.43
N ILE A 257 17.89 -36.20 24.50
CA ILE A 257 18.33 -37.59 24.60
C ILE A 257 17.08 -38.42 24.78
N GLU A 258 16.70 -39.19 23.76
CA GLU A 258 15.53 -40.05 23.82
C GLU A 258 15.79 -41.35 24.58
N ASN A 259 14.79 -41.81 25.32
CA ASN A 259 14.80 -43.07 26.07
C ASN A 259 16.09 -43.30 26.89
N PRO A 260 16.45 -42.36 27.79
CA PRO A 260 17.67 -42.45 28.59
C PRO A 260 17.70 -43.71 29.47
N ALA A 261 18.80 -44.45 29.40
CA ALA A 261 19.06 -45.53 30.34
C ALA A 261 19.21 -45.01 31.78
N LYS A 262 18.69 -45.78 32.75
CA LYS A 262 18.92 -45.53 34.18
C LYS A 262 20.41 -45.66 34.51
N GLY A 263 20.93 -44.76 35.33
CA GLY A 263 22.34 -44.73 35.71
C GLY A 263 22.92 -43.32 35.79
N VAL A 264 24.24 -43.24 35.94
CA VAL A 264 24.96 -41.96 36.02
C VAL A 264 25.38 -41.52 34.62
N TRP A 265 24.88 -40.37 34.19
CA TRP A 265 25.28 -39.70 32.96
C TRP A 265 26.29 -38.61 33.28
N THR A 266 27.25 -38.37 32.39
CA THR A 266 28.23 -37.27 32.54
C THR A 266 28.13 -36.32 31.37
N ILE A 267 27.99 -35.03 31.63
CA ILE A 267 27.91 -33.97 30.61
C ILE A 267 29.13 -33.09 30.76
N CYS A 268 29.96 -33.04 29.73
CA CYS A 268 31.15 -32.21 29.67
C CYS A 268 30.91 -31.04 28.73
N VAL A 269 31.17 -29.82 29.21
CA VAL A 269 30.95 -28.59 28.46
C VAL A 269 32.27 -27.84 28.35
N ASN A 270 32.60 -27.41 27.13
CA ASN A 270 33.73 -26.55 26.83
C ASN A 270 33.20 -25.15 26.49
N SER A 271 33.68 -24.14 27.20
CA SER A 271 33.17 -22.78 27.09
C SER A 271 34.25 -21.75 27.38
N SER A 272 34.11 -20.59 26.75
CA SER A 272 34.99 -19.42 26.92
C SER A 272 34.38 -18.32 27.79
N SER A 273 33.15 -18.51 28.29
CA SER A 273 32.40 -17.53 29.09
C SER A 273 31.63 -18.21 30.22
N PRO A 274 31.20 -17.46 31.26
CA PRO A 274 30.25 -17.98 32.24
C PRO A 274 29.01 -18.55 31.55
N HIS A 275 28.58 -19.73 31.97
CA HIS A 275 27.47 -20.46 31.37
C HIS A 275 26.70 -21.26 32.42
N VAL A 276 25.49 -21.64 32.09
CA VAL A 276 24.59 -22.42 32.95
C VAL A 276 24.31 -23.75 32.27
N VAL A 277 24.33 -24.85 33.03
CA VAL A 277 23.91 -26.18 32.58
C VAL A 277 22.67 -26.57 33.36
N GLN A 278 21.58 -26.86 32.66
CA GLN A 278 20.35 -27.40 33.21
C GLN A 278 20.01 -28.71 32.53
N VAL A 279 19.62 -29.71 33.32
CA VAL A 279 19.13 -30.98 32.80
C VAL A 279 17.82 -31.34 33.45
N ASP A 280 16.81 -31.54 32.61
CA ASP A 280 15.48 -31.93 33.01
C ASP A 280 15.12 -33.28 32.39
N GLY A 281 14.58 -34.19 33.20
CA GLY A 281 13.98 -35.43 32.76
C GLY A 281 12.51 -35.22 32.47
N LEU A 282 12.06 -35.63 31.28
CA LEU A 282 10.67 -35.53 30.90
C LEU A 282 9.95 -36.87 31.08
N THR A 283 8.80 -36.84 31.74
CA THR A 283 7.84 -37.96 31.79
C THR A 283 6.57 -37.55 31.06
N VAL A 284 6.34 -38.07 29.84
CA VAL A 284 5.10 -37.82 29.10
C VAL A 284 3.89 -38.17 29.98
N THR A 285 3.03 -37.19 30.23
CA THR A 285 1.71 -37.44 30.83
C THR A 285 0.87 -38.20 29.79
N ASN A 286 0.02 -39.12 30.25
CA ASN A 286 -0.80 -40.09 29.47
C ASN A 286 -1.70 -39.54 28.32
N THR A 287 -1.51 -38.30 27.88
CA THR A 287 -2.37 -37.58 26.94
C THR A 287 -1.99 -37.74 25.46
N SER A 288 -0.73 -38.12 25.13
CA SER A 288 -0.25 -38.32 23.75
C SER A 288 0.09 -39.80 23.42
N VAL A 289 -0.36 -40.71 24.29
CA VAL A 289 -0.02 -42.14 24.23
C VAL A 289 -1.29 -42.97 24.03
N THR A 290 -1.29 -43.86 23.05
CA THR A 290 -2.40 -44.76 22.70
C THR A 290 -1.98 -46.22 22.77
N LYS A 291 -2.96 -47.12 22.91
CA LYS A 291 -2.77 -48.56 22.76
C LYS A 291 -2.67 -49.01 21.30
N TYR A 292 -3.14 -48.21 20.34
CA TYR A 292 -3.16 -48.58 18.93
C TYR A 292 -2.68 -47.43 18.03
N CYS A 293 -1.74 -47.72 17.12
CA CYS A 293 -1.26 -46.73 16.15
C CYS A 293 -2.37 -46.18 15.23
N SER A 294 -3.49 -46.88 15.07
CA SER A 294 -4.65 -46.41 14.31
C SER A 294 -5.29 -45.15 14.87
N ASP A 295 -5.04 -44.85 16.14
CA ASP A 295 -5.65 -43.72 16.83
C ASP A 295 -4.87 -42.43 16.54
N CYS A 296 -3.61 -42.52 16.11
CA CYS A 296 -2.80 -41.37 15.71
C CYS A 296 -3.40 -40.68 14.47
N HIS A 297 -3.19 -39.36 14.38
CA HIS A 297 -3.57 -38.61 13.19
C HIS A 297 -2.87 -39.15 11.93
N THR A 298 -3.48 -39.02 10.75
CA THR A 298 -2.87 -39.47 9.48
C THR A 298 -1.56 -38.76 9.16
N ASN A 299 -1.40 -37.53 9.66
CA ASN A 299 -0.17 -36.73 9.56
C ASN A 299 0.72 -36.85 10.80
N ALA A 300 0.57 -37.92 11.59
CA ALA A 300 1.46 -38.26 12.69
C ALA A 300 2.26 -39.54 12.41
N ILE A 301 3.41 -39.65 13.07
CA ILE A 301 4.26 -40.83 13.19
C ILE A 301 3.88 -41.52 14.50
N CYS A 302 3.66 -42.83 14.41
CA CYS A 302 3.42 -43.68 15.57
C CYS A 302 4.73 -44.38 15.97
N GLN A 303 5.21 -44.12 17.19
CA GLN A 303 6.44 -44.73 17.71
C GLN A 303 6.14 -45.59 18.95
N PRO A 304 6.80 -46.76 19.11
CA PRO A 304 6.63 -47.58 20.31
C PRO A 304 7.14 -46.85 21.56
N TYR A 305 6.34 -46.85 22.64
CA TYR A 305 6.70 -46.28 23.93
C TYR A 305 6.28 -47.25 25.05
N HIS A 306 7.24 -48.01 25.59
CA HIS A 306 6.99 -49.14 26.49
C HIS A 306 5.93 -50.11 25.93
N ASP A 307 4.83 -50.33 26.65
CA ASP A 307 3.70 -51.19 26.25
C ASP A 307 2.61 -50.43 25.47
N LEU A 308 2.87 -49.17 25.10
CA LEU A 308 1.97 -48.28 24.38
C LEU A 308 2.65 -47.69 23.13
N TYR A 309 1.94 -46.80 22.44
CA TYR A 309 2.42 -46.08 21.26
C TYR A 309 2.26 -44.56 21.45
N GLN A 310 3.31 -43.81 21.15
CA GLN A 310 3.31 -42.36 21.16
C GLN A 310 3.01 -41.84 19.75
N CYS A 311 2.10 -40.86 19.64
CA CYS A 311 1.81 -40.16 18.39
C CYS A 311 2.58 -38.84 18.35
N ILE A 312 3.29 -38.56 17.24
CA ILE A 312 4.08 -37.34 17.04
C ILE A 312 3.76 -36.79 15.65
N CYS A 313 3.39 -35.52 15.49
CA CYS A 313 3.13 -34.97 14.15
C CYS A 313 4.37 -35.07 13.25
N LYS A 314 4.15 -35.34 11.96
CA LYS A 314 5.21 -35.36 10.93
C LYS A 314 5.76 -33.94 10.72
N ASP A 315 6.99 -33.84 10.18
CA ASP A 315 7.58 -32.56 9.77
C ASP A 315 6.61 -31.76 8.87
N GLY A 316 6.54 -30.44 9.08
CA GLY A 316 5.58 -29.55 8.40
C GLY A 316 4.16 -29.59 9.00
N PHE A 317 3.93 -30.38 10.06
CA PHE A 317 2.66 -30.42 10.77
C PHE A 317 2.84 -30.16 12.26
N ILE A 318 1.81 -29.58 12.87
CA ILE A 318 1.79 -29.20 14.29
C ILE A 318 0.56 -29.77 15.00
N GLY A 319 0.72 -30.23 16.24
CA GLY A 319 -0.38 -30.68 17.08
C GLY A 319 0.06 -31.72 18.12
N ASP A 320 -0.93 -32.36 18.76
CA ASP A 320 -0.73 -33.32 19.86
C ASP A 320 -0.46 -34.78 19.39
N GLY A 321 -0.29 -34.98 18.07
CA GLY A 321 -0.12 -36.30 17.45
C GLY A 321 -1.44 -37.03 17.16
N PHE A 322 -2.54 -36.67 17.82
CA PHE A 322 -3.89 -37.16 17.53
C PHE A 322 -4.68 -36.23 16.60
N SER A 323 -4.33 -34.95 16.61
CA SER A 323 -4.78 -33.92 15.69
C SER A 323 -3.57 -33.14 15.21
N CYS A 324 -3.21 -33.27 13.92
CA CYS A 324 -2.10 -32.52 13.33
C CYS A 324 -2.61 -31.58 12.22
N SER A 325 -2.34 -30.30 12.38
CA SER A 325 -2.65 -29.25 11.41
C SER A 325 -1.41 -28.88 10.59
N ASP A 326 -1.64 -28.39 9.39
CA ASP A 326 -0.60 -27.89 8.49
C ASP A 326 0.09 -26.64 9.06
N VAL A 327 1.41 -26.54 8.94
CA VAL A 327 2.15 -25.31 9.23
C VAL A 327 2.24 -24.49 7.94
N ASP A 328 1.69 -23.28 7.94
CA ASP A 328 1.84 -22.37 6.79
C ASP A 328 3.23 -21.71 6.84
N GLU A 329 4.22 -22.28 6.14
CA GLU A 329 5.56 -21.72 6.10
C GLU A 329 5.66 -20.43 5.27
N CYS A 330 4.63 -20.09 4.50
CA CYS A 330 4.57 -18.86 3.70
C CYS A 330 3.99 -17.68 4.48
N ALA A 331 3.28 -17.92 5.57
CA ALA A 331 2.82 -16.87 6.47
C ALA A 331 3.99 -16.08 7.09
N TYR A 332 5.18 -16.68 7.20
CA TYR A 332 6.34 -16.07 7.83
C TYR A 332 7.65 -16.40 7.09
N SER A 333 8.39 -15.37 6.70
CA SER A 333 9.55 -15.47 5.78
C SER A 333 10.76 -16.27 6.30
N TRP A 334 10.79 -16.64 7.58
CA TRP A 334 11.88 -17.44 8.18
C TRP A 334 11.55 -18.93 8.33
N LEU A 335 10.28 -19.33 8.12
CA LEU A 335 9.88 -20.74 8.08
C LEU A 335 10.12 -21.37 6.71
N ASN A 336 10.30 -20.52 5.69
CA ASN A 336 10.66 -20.93 4.36
C ASN A 336 12.07 -20.44 4.01
N ASN A 337 12.73 -21.17 3.11
CA ASN A 337 14.02 -20.77 2.57
C ASN A 337 13.85 -20.20 1.15
N CYS A 338 12.74 -19.49 0.88
CA CYS A 338 12.51 -18.86 -0.41
C CYS A 338 13.35 -17.59 -0.51
N THR A 339 14.08 -17.42 -1.61
CA THR A 339 14.77 -16.15 -1.87
C THR A 339 13.77 -14.99 -1.99
N SER A 340 14.21 -13.76 -1.71
CA SER A 340 13.36 -12.55 -1.75
C SER A 340 12.69 -12.30 -3.11
N ALA A 341 13.18 -12.90 -4.19
CA ALA A 341 12.59 -12.83 -5.51
C ALA A 341 11.53 -13.94 -5.77
N ALA A 342 11.47 -14.99 -4.97
CA ALA A 342 10.55 -16.11 -5.13
C ALA A 342 9.24 -15.88 -4.35
N HIS A 343 8.12 -16.25 -4.94
CA HIS A 343 6.82 -16.27 -4.29
C HIS A 343 6.63 -17.60 -3.54
N CYS A 344 6.41 -17.54 -2.23
CA CYS A 344 6.13 -18.74 -1.43
C CYS A 344 4.67 -19.19 -1.63
N GLU A 345 4.46 -20.46 -1.96
CA GLU A 345 3.14 -21.10 -2.02
C GLU A 345 3.07 -22.21 -0.97
N ASN A 346 2.17 -22.08 0.01
CA ASN A 346 2.01 -23.08 1.07
C ASN A 346 1.37 -24.36 0.50
N THR A 347 1.82 -25.52 0.95
CA THR A 347 1.30 -26.83 0.57
C THR A 347 1.10 -27.70 1.80
N CYS A 348 0.29 -28.74 1.72
CA CYS A 348 0.05 -29.56 2.90
C CYS A 348 1.33 -30.32 3.31
N GLY A 349 1.89 -29.98 4.48
CA GLY A 349 3.11 -30.50 5.09
C GLY A 349 4.41 -29.86 4.59
N SER A 350 4.34 -28.81 3.77
CA SER A 350 5.54 -28.15 3.22
C SER A 350 5.19 -26.85 2.47
N TYR A 351 6.18 -26.23 1.85
CA TYR A 351 5.98 -25.08 0.97
C TYR A 351 6.73 -25.24 -0.34
N ASN A 352 6.31 -24.47 -1.35
CA ASN A 352 7.01 -24.36 -2.62
C ASN A 352 7.42 -22.92 -2.90
N CYS A 353 8.70 -22.72 -3.22
CA CYS A 353 9.19 -21.42 -3.68
C CYS A 353 9.02 -21.33 -5.18
N ARG A 354 8.00 -20.59 -5.62
CA ARG A 354 7.73 -20.37 -7.03
C ARG A 354 8.53 -19.18 -7.54
N CYS A 355 9.39 -19.43 -8.51
CA CYS A 355 10.11 -18.36 -9.17
C CYS A 355 9.18 -17.51 -10.05
N PRO A 356 9.47 -16.20 -10.17
CA PRO A 356 8.77 -15.35 -11.12
C PRO A 356 8.89 -15.89 -12.54
N VAL A 357 7.97 -15.48 -13.41
CA VAL A 357 8.07 -15.78 -14.84
C VAL A 357 9.41 -15.25 -15.36
N GLY A 358 10.11 -16.05 -16.18
CA GLY A 358 11.48 -15.75 -16.66
C GLY A 358 12.59 -16.32 -15.78
N TYR A 359 12.26 -16.99 -14.68
CA TYR A 359 13.24 -17.61 -13.78
C TYR A 359 12.96 -19.10 -13.53
N THR A 360 14.03 -19.87 -13.32
CA THR A 360 13.98 -21.29 -12.94
C THR A 360 14.61 -21.50 -11.57
N ARG A 361 14.23 -22.58 -10.89
CA ARG A 361 14.78 -22.94 -9.58
C ARG A 361 16.24 -23.39 -9.73
N GLY A 362 17.15 -22.63 -9.12
CA GLY A 362 18.55 -22.96 -8.92
C GLY A 362 18.81 -23.66 -7.60
N ALA A 363 20.09 -23.82 -7.25
CA ALA A 363 20.51 -24.42 -5.98
C ALA A 363 20.02 -23.59 -4.78
N GLY A 364 19.53 -24.24 -3.73
CA GLY A 364 19.11 -23.58 -2.49
C GLY A 364 17.86 -22.70 -2.62
N ASN A 365 16.88 -23.08 -3.45
CA ASN A 365 15.64 -22.31 -3.69
C ASN A 365 15.86 -20.88 -4.22
N THR A 366 17.00 -20.67 -4.90
CA THR A 366 17.31 -19.42 -5.60
C THR A 366 16.61 -19.38 -6.96
N CYS A 367 16.15 -18.21 -7.37
CA CYS A 367 15.63 -18.01 -8.72
C CYS A 367 16.76 -17.56 -9.65
N VAL A 368 17.05 -18.41 -10.63
CA VAL A 368 18.07 -18.18 -11.64
C VAL A 368 17.38 -17.79 -12.94
N ASP A 369 17.86 -16.73 -13.55
CA ASP A 369 17.37 -16.24 -14.84
C ASP A 369 17.37 -17.37 -15.89
N ILE A 370 16.26 -17.52 -16.60
CA ILE A 370 16.19 -18.44 -17.74
C ILE A 370 16.74 -17.68 -18.93
N ASP A 371 17.88 -18.10 -19.47
CA ASP A 371 18.33 -17.55 -20.75
C ASP A 371 17.48 -18.11 -21.90
N GLU A 372 16.43 -17.39 -22.28
CA GLU A 372 15.54 -17.81 -23.36
C GLU A 372 16.23 -17.76 -24.72
N CYS A 373 17.28 -16.94 -24.89
CA CYS A 373 18.02 -16.86 -26.16
C CYS A 373 18.86 -18.10 -26.43
N SER A 374 19.34 -18.77 -25.37
CA SER A 374 20.09 -20.03 -25.45
C SER A 374 19.19 -21.27 -25.62
N ARG A 375 17.86 -21.09 -25.53
CA ARG A 375 16.86 -22.18 -25.57
C ARG A 375 15.90 -22.04 -26.76
N PRO A 376 16.06 -22.82 -27.84
CA PRO A 376 15.23 -22.70 -29.04
C PRO A 376 13.72 -22.92 -28.80
N ASP A 377 13.36 -23.69 -27.78
CA ASP A 377 11.98 -23.96 -27.36
C ASP A 377 11.32 -22.77 -26.65
N LEU A 378 12.13 -21.86 -26.06
CA LEU A 378 11.66 -20.68 -25.33
C LEU A 378 11.88 -19.37 -26.10
N ASN A 379 12.83 -19.35 -27.04
CA ASN A 379 13.09 -18.23 -27.92
C ASN A 379 11.94 -18.02 -28.91
N LYS A 380 11.07 -17.06 -28.62
CA LYS A 380 9.96 -16.67 -29.49
C LYS A 380 10.29 -15.45 -30.37
N CYS A 381 11.55 -15.04 -30.45
CA CYS A 381 11.92 -13.96 -31.35
C CYS A 381 11.53 -14.30 -32.79
N HIS A 382 11.19 -13.26 -33.55
CA HIS A 382 10.98 -13.40 -34.97
C HIS A 382 12.25 -14.02 -35.61
N PRO A 383 12.15 -14.89 -36.62
CA PRO A 383 13.33 -15.51 -37.26
C PRO A 383 14.36 -14.50 -37.80
N LEU A 384 13.93 -13.26 -38.07
CA LEU A 384 14.80 -12.18 -38.52
C LEU A 384 15.40 -11.36 -37.36
N ALA A 385 14.85 -11.45 -36.16
CA ALA A 385 15.30 -10.67 -35.01
C ALA A 385 16.48 -11.30 -34.28
N LYS A 386 17.34 -10.45 -33.72
CA LYS A 386 18.40 -10.85 -32.81
C LYS A 386 17.84 -10.94 -31.38
N CYS A 387 17.96 -12.10 -30.75
CA CYS A 387 17.63 -12.29 -29.34
C CYS A 387 18.74 -11.75 -28.44
N ILE A 388 18.38 -11.05 -27.36
CA ILE A 388 19.26 -10.51 -26.32
C ILE A 388 18.67 -10.88 -24.96
N ASN A 389 19.36 -11.73 -24.20
CA ASN A 389 18.91 -12.12 -22.88
C ASN A 389 19.03 -10.96 -21.88
N THR A 390 18.06 -10.83 -20.98
CA THR A 390 18.03 -9.84 -19.89
C THR A 390 17.65 -10.52 -18.58
N ASN A 391 17.89 -9.88 -17.43
CA ASN A 391 17.53 -10.53 -16.17
C ASN A 391 16.00 -10.60 -16.02
N GLY A 392 15.45 -11.82 -16.03
CA GLY A 392 14.05 -12.17 -15.89
C GLY A 392 13.24 -12.16 -17.18
N SER A 393 13.88 -11.96 -18.34
CA SER A 393 13.21 -11.86 -19.65
C SER A 393 14.24 -11.79 -20.78
N TYR A 394 13.78 -11.64 -22.01
CA TYR A 394 14.64 -11.39 -23.17
C TYR A 394 14.03 -10.34 -24.09
N ILE A 395 14.91 -9.64 -24.81
CA ILE A 395 14.55 -8.63 -25.80
C ILE A 395 14.90 -9.18 -27.18
N CYS A 396 13.93 -9.11 -28.09
CA CYS A 396 14.17 -9.37 -29.50
C CYS A 396 14.37 -8.03 -30.22
N GLN A 397 15.39 -7.92 -31.07
CA GLN A 397 15.68 -6.71 -31.81
C GLN A 397 15.66 -6.98 -33.32
N CYS A 398 14.76 -6.31 -34.04
CA CYS A 398 14.74 -6.39 -35.50
C CYS A 398 16.01 -5.74 -36.10
N PRO A 399 16.58 -6.32 -37.16
CA PRO A 399 17.76 -5.78 -37.83
C PRO A 399 17.41 -4.46 -38.58
N PRO A 400 18.41 -3.66 -38.97
CA PRO A 400 18.17 -2.41 -39.70
C PRO A 400 17.36 -2.63 -40.99
N GLY A 401 16.34 -1.78 -41.22
CA GLY A 401 15.49 -1.84 -42.43
C GLY A 401 14.23 -2.68 -42.31
N VAL A 402 13.99 -3.32 -41.16
CA VAL A 402 12.70 -3.94 -40.79
C VAL A 402 12.22 -3.35 -39.48
N THR A 403 10.93 -3.07 -39.39
CA THR A 403 10.30 -2.46 -38.22
C THR A 403 9.49 -3.50 -37.48
N GLY A 404 9.42 -3.37 -36.16
CA GLY A 404 8.73 -4.35 -35.33
C GLY A 404 9.25 -4.39 -33.90
N ASN A 405 8.59 -5.20 -33.08
CA ASN A 405 8.91 -5.37 -31.66
C ASN A 405 9.91 -6.51 -31.41
N GLY A 406 10.54 -7.04 -32.47
CA GLY A 406 11.47 -8.16 -32.41
C GLY A 406 10.84 -9.54 -32.31
N PHE A 407 9.63 -9.66 -31.76
CA PHE A 407 8.83 -10.90 -31.81
C PHE A 407 8.06 -11.01 -33.12
N TYR A 408 7.74 -9.86 -33.70
CA TYR A 408 7.22 -9.67 -35.03
C TYR A 408 8.11 -8.63 -35.69
N CYS A 409 8.77 -9.00 -36.78
CA CYS A 409 9.49 -8.06 -37.63
C CYS A 409 8.83 -8.11 -38.99
N GLU A 410 8.25 -6.99 -39.40
CA GLU A 410 7.63 -6.83 -40.70
C GLU A 410 8.46 -5.88 -41.56
N THR A 411 8.40 -6.10 -42.88
CA THR A 411 8.90 -5.11 -43.83
C THR A 411 8.01 -3.88 -43.76
N ASP A 412 8.63 -2.71 -43.56
CA ASP A 412 7.94 -1.42 -43.48
C ASP A 412 6.93 -1.23 -44.64
N PRO A 413 5.61 -1.08 -44.35
CA PRO A 413 4.58 -0.87 -45.37
C PRO A 413 4.68 0.49 -46.09
N CYS A 414 5.51 1.42 -45.59
CA CYS A 414 5.85 2.68 -46.25
C CYS A 414 7.27 2.67 -46.85
N SER A 415 7.82 1.50 -47.12
CA SER A 415 9.06 1.37 -47.88
C SER A 415 8.96 2.06 -49.25
N ARG A 416 10.08 2.64 -49.69
CA ARG A 416 10.18 3.63 -50.77
C ARG A 416 9.47 3.14 -52.07
N GLY A 417 8.35 3.77 -52.45
CA GLY A 417 7.64 3.51 -53.72
C GLY A 417 6.16 3.09 -53.64
N VAL A 418 5.57 3.01 -52.43
CA VAL A 418 4.17 2.58 -52.22
C VAL A 418 3.13 3.67 -52.55
N CYS A 419 3.37 4.90 -52.12
CA CYS A 419 2.57 6.06 -52.52
C CYS A 419 3.17 6.73 -53.77
N ARG A 420 2.33 7.40 -54.58
CA ARG A 420 2.82 8.22 -55.70
C ARG A 420 3.79 9.28 -55.16
N SER A 421 4.72 9.75 -55.99
CA SER A 421 5.76 10.71 -55.58
C SER A 421 5.20 12.03 -55.01
N ASP A 422 3.91 12.29 -55.17
CA ASP A 422 3.18 13.45 -54.67
C ASP A 422 2.39 13.21 -53.36
N THR A 423 2.42 12.01 -52.76
CA THR A 423 1.63 11.68 -51.55
C THR A 423 2.48 11.07 -50.46
N GLU A 424 2.16 11.37 -49.20
CA GLU A 424 2.83 10.81 -48.03
C GLU A 424 2.12 9.53 -47.56
N CYS A 425 2.89 8.49 -47.28
CA CYS A 425 2.39 7.27 -46.65
C CYS A 425 2.20 7.50 -45.15
N ILE A 426 0.96 7.50 -44.68
CA ILE A 426 0.64 7.57 -43.26
C ILE A 426 0.24 6.17 -42.78
N PRO A 427 0.97 5.59 -41.81
CA PRO A 427 0.61 4.30 -41.23
C PRO A 427 -0.61 4.45 -40.30
N ASN A 428 -1.60 3.57 -40.47
CA ASN A 428 -2.79 3.46 -39.61
C ASN A 428 -3.01 2.00 -39.20
N GLY A 429 -2.34 1.59 -38.12
CA GLY A 429 -2.31 0.19 -37.71
C GLY A 429 -1.61 -0.69 -38.76
N ILE A 430 -2.31 -1.72 -39.26
CA ILE A 430 -1.83 -2.65 -40.31
C ILE A 430 -2.13 -2.14 -41.73
N TYR A 431 -2.85 -1.04 -41.86
CA TYR A 431 -3.19 -0.40 -43.12
C TYR A 431 -2.35 0.87 -43.31
N TYR A 432 -2.07 1.23 -44.55
CA TYR A 432 -1.52 2.53 -44.89
C TYR A 432 -2.53 3.28 -45.77
N TYR A 433 -2.52 4.60 -45.69
CA TYR A 433 -3.21 5.43 -46.67
C TYR A 433 -2.28 6.52 -47.15
N CYS A 434 -2.41 6.85 -48.43
CA CYS A 434 -1.65 7.95 -49.02
C CYS A 434 -2.42 9.24 -48.74
N SER A 435 -1.83 10.11 -47.92
CA SER A 435 -2.35 11.44 -47.62
C SER A 435 -1.70 12.45 -48.54
N ASP A 436 -2.52 13.32 -49.14
CA ASP A 436 -2.00 14.48 -49.85
C ASP A 436 -1.78 15.62 -48.84
N PRO A 437 -0.52 16.06 -48.61
CA PRO A 437 -0.24 17.16 -47.69
C PRO A 437 -0.82 18.50 -48.17
N CYS A 438 -1.22 18.63 -49.43
CA CYS A 438 -1.99 19.78 -49.92
C CYS A 438 -3.40 19.85 -49.32
N VAL A 439 -3.94 18.72 -48.85
CA VAL A 439 -5.27 18.64 -48.22
C VAL A 439 -5.16 18.57 -46.70
N SER A 440 -4.16 17.87 -46.17
CA SER A 440 -3.97 17.63 -44.73
C SER A 440 -2.69 18.30 -44.21
N HIS A 441 -2.80 19.53 -43.71
CA HIS A 441 -1.69 20.31 -43.14
C HIS A 441 -2.17 21.26 -42.03
N THR A 442 -1.25 21.70 -41.19
CA THR A 442 -1.46 22.76 -40.19
C THR A 442 -1.08 24.11 -40.77
N VAL A 443 -1.81 25.17 -40.43
CA VAL A 443 -1.50 26.52 -40.91
C VAL A 443 -0.53 27.21 -39.95
N LEU A 444 0.48 27.90 -40.51
CA LEU A 444 1.35 28.83 -39.80
C LEU A 444 1.13 30.23 -40.39
N ASP A 445 0.45 31.10 -39.66
CA ASP A 445 0.09 32.47 -40.07
C ASP A 445 0.81 33.56 -39.26
N ASP A 446 1.72 33.14 -38.38
CA ASP A 446 2.58 33.97 -37.56
C ASP A 446 3.30 35.08 -38.36
N CYS A 447 2.86 36.33 -38.20
CA CYS A 447 3.44 37.46 -38.94
C CYS A 447 4.91 37.76 -38.58
N TRP A 448 5.36 37.33 -37.38
CA TRP A 448 6.74 37.48 -36.94
C TRP A 448 7.71 36.71 -37.84
N ARG A 449 7.21 35.70 -38.57
CA ARG A 449 7.99 34.86 -39.47
C ARG A 449 8.55 35.60 -40.68
N SER A 450 8.11 36.83 -40.95
CA SER A 450 8.59 37.60 -42.10
C SER A 450 10.09 37.85 -42.04
N SER A 451 10.79 37.62 -43.14
CA SER A 451 12.19 38.01 -43.30
C SER A 451 12.41 39.52 -43.29
N SER A 452 11.36 40.34 -43.42
CA SER A 452 11.45 41.80 -43.24
C SER A 452 11.49 42.21 -41.77
N ASN A 453 11.07 41.35 -40.85
CA ASN A 453 11.10 41.66 -39.44
C ASN A 453 12.53 41.53 -38.94
N ALA A 454 13.12 42.63 -38.50
CA ALA A 454 14.36 42.58 -37.74
C ALA A 454 14.09 42.21 -36.29
N GLN A 455 15.02 41.48 -35.69
CA GLN A 455 14.97 41.13 -34.28
C GLN A 455 15.13 42.41 -33.45
N TYR A 456 14.11 42.74 -32.66
CA TYR A 456 14.17 43.93 -31.81
C TYR A 456 14.21 43.60 -30.30
N VAL A 457 13.54 42.55 -29.80
CA VAL A 457 13.59 42.22 -28.35
C VAL A 457 13.20 40.76 -27.98
N ASP A 458 12.39 40.04 -28.77
CA ASP A 458 11.85 38.71 -28.41
C ASP A 458 12.19 37.66 -29.48
N THR A 459 13.01 36.66 -29.12
CA THR A 459 13.55 35.64 -30.04
C THR A 459 12.59 34.45 -30.12
N LYS A 460 12.02 34.20 -31.30
CA LYS A 460 11.12 33.08 -31.59
C LYS A 460 11.87 31.88 -32.19
N CYS A 461 11.30 30.69 -32.01
CA CYS A 461 11.89 29.44 -32.48
C CYS A 461 10.83 28.38 -32.81
N ASP A 462 11.22 27.39 -33.62
CA ASP A 462 10.36 26.28 -34.07
C ASP A 462 10.82 24.92 -33.50
N ASN A 463 11.15 24.90 -32.21
CA ASN A 463 11.59 23.69 -31.52
C ASN A 463 10.43 22.74 -31.16
N ASP A 464 9.21 23.02 -31.60
CA ASP A 464 8.00 22.22 -31.39
C ASP A 464 7.31 21.81 -32.70
N LYS A 465 7.81 22.30 -33.85
CA LYS A 465 7.19 22.06 -35.15
C LYS A 465 7.62 20.72 -35.74
N VAL A 466 6.68 19.80 -35.87
CA VAL A 466 6.86 18.47 -36.49
C VAL A 466 5.62 18.12 -37.29
N GLY A 467 5.77 17.95 -38.61
CA GLY A 467 4.66 17.60 -39.51
C GLY A 467 4.50 18.56 -40.68
N TRP A 468 3.39 18.44 -41.42
CA TRP A 468 3.11 19.28 -42.59
C TRP A 468 2.48 20.61 -42.20
N TYR A 469 3.09 21.69 -42.67
CA TYR A 469 2.65 23.06 -42.43
C TYR A 469 2.49 23.84 -43.74
N ARG A 470 1.55 24.78 -43.75
CA ARG A 470 1.37 25.78 -44.80
C ARG A 470 1.59 27.17 -44.22
N PHE A 471 2.53 27.92 -44.79
CA PHE A 471 2.68 29.33 -44.44
C PHE A 471 1.55 30.16 -45.05
N THR A 472 0.92 30.98 -44.22
CA THR A 472 -0.10 31.93 -44.64
C THR A 472 0.08 33.25 -43.87
N GLY A 473 -0.87 34.17 -44.00
CA GLY A 473 -0.82 35.43 -43.27
C GLY A 473 0.17 36.44 -43.86
N SER A 474 0.28 37.59 -43.19
CA SER A 474 0.95 38.79 -43.70
C SER A 474 2.49 38.75 -43.64
N GLY A 475 3.07 37.69 -43.07
CA GLY A 475 4.52 37.53 -42.97
C GLY A 475 5.17 36.93 -44.22
N GLY A 476 4.39 36.18 -45.00
CA GLY A 476 4.77 35.54 -46.25
C GLY A 476 4.09 34.18 -46.35
N ILE A 477 3.72 33.75 -47.56
CA ILE A 477 3.07 32.45 -47.81
C ILE A 477 4.05 31.35 -48.20
N ARG A 478 5.36 31.65 -48.27
CA ARG A 478 6.42 30.66 -48.54
C ARG A 478 7.75 31.05 -47.91
N MET A 479 8.66 30.10 -47.78
CA MET A 479 10.01 30.37 -47.27
C MET A 479 10.83 31.22 -48.27
N PRO A 480 11.80 32.01 -47.81
CA PRO A 480 12.76 32.68 -48.69
C PRO A 480 13.78 31.69 -49.26
N GLU A 481 14.06 31.79 -50.57
CA GLU A 481 15.09 30.98 -51.27
C GLU A 481 16.50 31.61 -51.24
N PHE A 482 16.68 32.64 -50.41
CA PHE A 482 17.90 33.39 -50.29
C PHE A 482 18.32 33.44 -48.84
N CYS A 483 19.63 33.60 -48.60
CA CYS A 483 20.14 33.76 -47.25
C CYS A 483 19.48 34.95 -46.57
N VAL A 484 18.67 34.64 -45.55
CA VAL A 484 18.06 35.63 -44.69
C VAL A 484 19.15 36.16 -43.76
N PRO A 485 19.40 37.48 -43.72
CA PRO A 485 20.39 38.07 -42.83
C PRO A 485 20.11 37.69 -41.37
N LYS A 486 21.14 37.65 -40.53
CA LYS A 486 20.96 37.33 -39.10
C LYS A 486 19.98 38.29 -38.46
N ASP A 487 19.42 37.86 -37.34
CA ASP A 487 18.56 38.70 -36.52
C ASP A 487 17.35 39.17 -37.34
N ARG A 488 16.74 38.24 -38.09
CA ARG A 488 15.54 38.44 -38.92
C ARG A 488 14.50 37.37 -38.60
N CYS A 489 13.25 37.59 -38.99
CA CYS A 489 12.14 36.68 -38.63
C CYS A 489 12.05 36.51 -37.10
N ASN A 490 12.41 37.57 -36.36
CA ASN A 490 12.52 37.55 -34.90
C ASN A 490 13.34 36.36 -34.35
N THR A 491 14.36 35.89 -35.04
CA THR A 491 15.24 34.82 -34.54
C THR A 491 16.71 35.13 -34.83
N VAL A 492 17.62 34.56 -34.04
CA VAL A 492 19.07 34.83 -34.14
C VAL A 492 19.66 34.11 -35.35
N ALA A 493 19.24 32.87 -35.57
CA ALA A 493 19.67 32.03 -36.68
C ALA A 493 18.48 31.73 -37.61
N PRO A 494 18.07 32.72 -38.45
CA PRO A 494 16.94 32.57 -39.35
C PRO A 494 17.18 31.44 -40.33
N MET A 495 16.15 30.60 -40.47
CA MET A 495 16.17 29.48 -41.39
C MET A 495 15.50 29.83 -42.71
N TRP A 496 16.23 29.56 -43.79
CA TRP A 496 15.82 29.82 -45.16
C TRP A 496 16.01 28.57 -46.02
N LEU A 497 15.35 28.54 -47.17
CA LEU A 497 15.40 27.39 -48.07
C LEU A 497 16.62 27.49 -48.98
N ASN A 498 17.57 26.56 -48.85
CA ASN A 498 18.74 26.50 -49.71
C ASN A 498 18.44 25.68 -50.97
N GLY A 499 17.86 26.36 -51.96
CA GLY A 499 17.44 25.81 -53.23
C GLY A 499 16.10 26.39 -53.66
N SER A 500 15.69 26.09 -54.90
CA SER A 500 14.38 26.51 -55.40
C SER A 500 13.26 25.66 -54.81
N HIS A 501 12.11 26.28 -54.59
CA HIS A 501 10.87 25.58 -54.32
C HIS A 501 10.53 24.66 -55.50
N PRO A 502 9.90 23.49 -55.24
CA PRO A 502 9.42 22.63 -56.31
C PRO A 502 8.35 23.33 -57.17
N ILE A 503 8.23 22.88 -58.41
CA ILE A 503 7.07 23.12 -59.25
C ILE A 503 6.06 21.98 -59.10
N GLU A 504 4.80 22.18 -59.51
CA GLU A 504 3.70 21.22 -59.27
C GLU A 504 4.00 19.80 -59.80
N THR A 505 4.85 19.66 -60.83
CA THR A 505 5.24 18.36 -61.40
C THR A 505 6.28 17.57 -60.60
N ASP A 506 6.94 18.21 -59.63
CA ASP A 506 8.09 17.60 -58.92
C ASP A 506 7.66 16.64 -57.79
N GLY A 507 6.40 16.69 -57.37
CA GLY A 507 5.90 15.93 -56.22
C GLY A 507 6.49 16.39 -54.89
N ILE A 508 6.64 15.46 -53.94
CA ILE A 508 7.29 15.71 -52.65
C ILE A 508 8.80 15.65 -52.85
N VAL A 509 9.47 16.79 -52.71
CA VAL A 509 10.93 16.90 -52.84
C VAL A 509 11.57 17.14 -51.48
N SER A 510 12.73 16.54 -51.24
CA SER A 510 13.59 16.90 -50.12
C SER A 510 14.42 18.13 -50.49
N ARG A 511 14.48 19.10 -49.57
CA ARG A 511 15.32 20.29 -49.68
C ARG A 511 16.06 20.54 -48.38
N THR A 512 17.21 21.19 -48.50
CA THR A 512 18.00 21.60 -47.35
C THR A 512 17.53 22.97 -46.90
N VAL A 513 17.19 23.10 -45.63
CA VAL A 513 16.98 24.38 -44.96
C VAL A 513 18.23 24.73 -44.19
N CYS A 514 18.67 25.98 -44.33
CA CYS A 514 19.90 26.47 -43.75
C CYS A 514 19.58 27.49 -42.67
N ALA A 515 20.16 27.32 -41.49
CA ALA A 515 20.16 28.33 -40.44
C ALA A 515 21.40 29.20 -40.58
N HIS A 516 21.20 30.52 -40.58
CA HIS A 516 22.30 31.46 -40.64
C HIS A 516 23.05 31.54 -39.30
N GLY A 517 24.32 31.16 -39.27
CA GLY A 517 25.17 31.20 -38.08
C GLY A 517 26.13 32.40 -38.04
N GLN A 518 27.11 32.37 -37.15
CA GLN A 518 27.99 33.51 -36.86
C GLN A 518 28.90 33.92 -38.03
N TYR A 519 29.27 32.99 -38.91
CA TYR A 519 30.18 33.28 -40.03
C TYR A 519 29.70 32.75 -41.39
N ASP A 520 28.65 31.92 -41.39
CA ASP A 520 28.13 31.27 -42.59
C ASP A 520 26.60 31.35 -42.64
N CYS A 521 26.06 31.57 -43.84
CA CYS A 521 24.63 31.51 -44.19
C CYS A 521 24.01 30.13 -44.00
N CYS A 522 24.81 29.06 -43.92
CA CYS A 522 24.34 27.70 -43.68
C CYS A 522 25.20 26.97 -42.63
N GLN A 523 25.41 27.60 -41.46
CA GLN A 523 26.23 27.00 -40.39
C GLN A 523 25.58 25.75 -39.78
N TRP A 524 24.25 25.69 -39.80
CA TRP A 524 23.50 24.48 -39.47
C TRP A 524 22.46 24.24 -40.54
N SER A 525 22.16 22.97 -40.81
CA SER A 525 21.14 22.61 -41.79
C SER A 525 20.30 21.43 -41.35
N SER A 526 19.09 21.37 -41.88
CA SER A 526 18.20 20.23 -41.76
C SER A 526 17.59 19.91 -43.11
N THR A 527 17.10 18.69 -43.26
CA THR A 527 16.35 18.30 -44.45
C THR A 527 14.86 18.41 -44.15
N VAL A 528 14.14 19.13 -45.00
CA VAL A 528 12.66 19.22 -44.98
C VAL A 528 12.10 18.66 -46.27
N GLN A 529 10.83 18.24 -46.24
CA GLN A 529 10.11 17.85 -47.46
C GLN A 529 9.16 18.97 -47.88
N ILE A 530 9.07 19.25 -49.17
CA ILE A 530 8.26 20.35 -49.71
C ILE A 530 7.46 19.82 -50.90
N LYS A 531 6.19 20.22 -50.99
CA LYS A 531 5.33 19.96 -52.14
C LYS A 531 4.70 21.26 -52.63
N ALA A 532 4.68 21.45 -53.95
CA ALA A 532 3.90 22.49 -54.61
C ALA A 532 2.47 21.98 -54.84
N CYS A 533 1.48 22.76 -54.42
CA CYS A 533 0.08 22.37 -54.40
C CYS A 533 -0.73 23.12 -55.45
N PRO A 534 -1.78 22.48 -56.02
CA PRO A 534 -2.73 23.15 -56.90
C PRO A 534 -3.29 24.40 -56.23
N GLY A 535 -3.25 25.54 -56.92
CA GLY A 535 -3.61 26.85 -56.35
C GLY A 535 -2.40 27.71 -55.97
N GLY A 536 -1.18 27.31 -56.37
CA GLY A 536 0.00 28.16 -56.35
C GLY A 536 0.62 28.39 -54.97
N TYR A 537 0.42 27.46 -54.02
CA TYR A 537 1.03 27.51 -52.68
C TYR A 537 1.87 26.28 -52.40
N HIS A 538 2.66 26.33 -51.32
CA HIS A 538 3.57 25.26 -50.92
C HIS A 538 3.27 24.78 -49.50
N VAL A 539 3.47 23.48 -49.27
CA VAL A 539 3.42 22.86 -47.94
C VAL A 539 4.77 22.26 -47.59
N TYR A 540 5.13 22.33 -46.31
CA TYR A 540 6.45 22.02 -45.78
C TYR A 540 6.33 21.04 -44.64
N LYS A 541 6.99 19.88 -44.75
CA LYS A 541 7.17 18.96 -43.65
C LYS A 541 8.35 19.45 -42.81
N LEU A 542 8.04 20.19 -41.75
CA LEU A 542 9.03 20.82 -40.88
C LEU A 542 9.48 19.84 -39.80
N ASN A 543 10.74 19.99 -39.42
CA ASN A 543 11.36 19.25 -38.33
C ASN A 543 11.65 20.19 -37.17
N ARG A 544 11.60 19.61 -35.96
CA ARG A 544 11.98 20.28 -34.72
C ARG A 544 13.37 20.89 -34.84
N THR A 545 13.51 22.19 -34.59
CA THR A 545 14.83 22.82 -34.54
C THR A 545 15.59 22.41 -33.26
N PRO A 546 16.93 22.30 -33.29
CA PRO A 546 17.71 21.76 -32.17
C PRO A 546 17.80 22.74 -30.98
N THR A 547 17.71 24.04 -31.27
CA THR A 547 17.86 25.11 -30.30
C THR A 547 16.79 26.18 -30.52
N CYS A 548 16.44 26.90 -29.46
CA CYS A 548 15.47 27.99 -29.56
C CYS A 548 16.07 29.30 -30.15
N SER A 549 17.15 29.18 -30.90
CA SER A 549 17.76 30.28 -31.67
C SER A 549 17.45 30.21 -33.16
N MET A 550 16.65 29.22 -33.60
CA MET A 550 16.35 28.94 -35.00
C MET A 550 14.85 28.88 -35.26
N ALA A 551 14.41 29.55 -36.33
CA ALA A 551 13.02 29.55 -36.80
C ALA A 551 12.93 29.61 -38.32
N TYR A 552 11.90 28.97 -38.89
CA TYR A 552 11.58 28.96 -40.31
C TYR A 552 10.97 30.31 -40.73
N CYS A 553 11.69 31.01 -41.61
CA CYS A 553 11.30 32.33 -42.11
C CYS A 553 10.33 32.23 -43.29
N THR A 554 9.61 33.32 -43.53
CA THR A 554 8.70 33.52 -44.67
C THR A 554 9.11 34.76 -45.47
N ASP A 555 8.92 34.74 -46.79
CA ASP A 555 9.20 35.88 -47.67
C ASP A 555 7.94 36.75 -47.79
N PRO A 556 7.91 37.97 -47.23
CA PRO A 556 6.73 38.83 -47.27
C PRO A 556 6.35 39.26 -48.69
N ARG A 557 7.26 39.16 -49.67
CA ARG A 557 6.97 39.48 -51.07
C ARG A 557 6.09 38.44 -51.77
N SER A 558 5.68 37.38 -51.05
CA SER A 558 4.89 36.28 -51.59
C SER A 558 3.37 36.44 -51.42
N ILE A 559 2.88 37.40 -50.64
CA ILE A 559 1.43 37.56 -50.36
C ILE A 559 0.73 38.43 -51.41
N ASN A 560 -0.43 37.98 -51.88
CA ASN A 560 -1.46 38.80 -52.52
C ASN A 560 -2.71 38.87 -51.60
N ASN A 561 -2.96 40.02 -50.96
CA ASN A 561 -4.09 40.50 -50.12
C ASN A 561 -5.22 39.53 -49.60
N ASP A 562 -5.21 39.08 -48.33
CA ASP A 562 -6.36 38.98 -47.34
C ASP A 562 -6.04 38.09 -46.08
N CYS A 563 -6.58 38.36 -44.86
CA CYS A 563 -6.16 37.80 -43.52
C CYS A 563 -7.35 37.34 -42.59
N LEU A 564 -7.19 36.33 -41.70
CA LEU A 564 -8.23 35.68 -40.82
C LEU A 564 -7.94 35.83 -39.30
N CYS A 565 -8.91 36.21 -38.41
CA CYS A 565 -8.72 36.47 -36.95
C CYS A 565 -9.84 35.91 -36.02
N ALA A 566 -9.57 35.78 -34.70
CA ALA A 566 -10.50 35.29 -33.66
C ALA A 566 -11.70 36.23 -33.38
N SER A 567 -12.77 35.73 -32.75
CA SER A 567 -14.06 36.44 -32.66
C SER A 567 -14.05 37.74 -31.84
N ASP A 568 -13.15 37.87 -30.87
CA ASP A 568 -12.89 39.05 -30.04
C ASP A 568 -11.75 39.94 -30.59
N GLU A 569 -11.21 39.58 -31.76
CA GLU A 569 -10.14 40.30 -32.44
C GLU A 569 -10.58 40.83 -33.82
N GLU A 570 -9.90 41.85 -34.29
CA GLU A 570 -10.04 42.46 -35.61
C GLU A 570 -8.68 42.48 -36.33
N CYS A 571 -8.70 42.21 -37.63
CA CYS A 571 -7.49 42.31 -38.44
C CYS A 571 -7.23 43.79 -38.76
N ARG A 572 -6.15 44.35 -38.21
CA ARG A 572 -5.73 45.72 -38.51
C ARG A 572 -4.22 45.81 -38.74
N THR A 573 -3.80 46.87 -39.43
CA THR A 573 -2.39 47.14 -39.66
C THR A 573 -2.00 48.39 -38.87
N VAL A 574 -1.20 48.21 -37.83
CA VAL A 574 -0.74 49.31 -36.95
C VAL A 574 0.78 49.37 -37.00
N SER A 575 1.32 50.55 -37.33
CA SER A 575 2.78 50.78 -37.42
C SER A 575 3.53 49.82 -38.36
N GLY A 576 2.91 49.45 -39.48
CA GLY A 576 3.52 48.56 -40.48
C GLY A 576 3.53 47.07 -40.11
N LYS A 577 2.89 46.67 -39.00
CA LYS A 577 2.64 45.26 -38.65
C LYS A 577 1.16 44.94 -38.85
N CYS A 578 0.90 43.87 -39.57
CA CYS A 578 -0.45 43.34 -39.78
C CYS A 578 -0.66 42.17 -38.80
N GLY A 579 -1.83 42.10 -38.18
CA GLY A 579 -2.14 41.10 -37.17
C GLY A 579 -3.57 41.22 -36.66
N CYS A 580 -3.95 40.28 -35.81
CA CYS A 580 -5.20 40.29 -35.08
C CYS A 580 -5.02 41.08 -33.78
N TYR A 581 -5.88 42.07 -33.57
CA TYR A 581 -5.85 42.93 -32.39
C TYR A 581 -7.20 42.86 -31.69
N CYS A 582 -7.21 42.90 -30.36
CA CYS A 582 -8.45 42.93 -29.59
C CYS A 582 -9.35 44.08 -30.07
N LYS A 583 -10.64 43.80 -30.25
CA LYS A 583 -11.63 44.81 -30.62
C LYS A 583 -11.69 45.87 -29.51
N ASP A 584 -11.78 47.15 -29.90
CA ASP A 584 -11.79 48.27 -28.96
C ASP A 584 -13.01 48.29 -28.00
N ASN A 585 -13.97 47.36 -28.18
CA ASN A 585 -15.22 47.24 -27.42
C ASN A 585 -15.17 46.27 -26.23
N VAL A 586 -14.01 45.69 -25.88
CA VAL A 586 -13.88 44.81 -24.70
C VAL A 586 -13.75 45.67 -23.44
N SER A 587 -14.87 46.09 -22.87
CA SER A 587 -14.90 47.01 -21.72
C SER A 587 -14.81 46.27 -20.38
N VAL A 588 -13.59 45.94 -19.96
CA VAL A 588 -13.29 45.58 -18.55
C VAL A 588 -12.60 46.78 -17.92
N SER A 589 -13.33 47.57 -17.14
CA SER A 589 -12.86 48.85 -16.61
C SER A 589 -12.24 48.75 -15.20
N ALA A 590 -12.54 47.68 -14.47
CA ALA A 590 -11.99 47.42 -13.15
C ALA A 590 -11.65 45.94 -12.96
N LEU A 591 -10.66 45.70 -12.12
CA LEU A 591 -10.07 44.38 -11.88
C LEU A 591 -11.03 43.34 -11.27
N LYS A 592 -12.11 43.80 -10.63
CA LYS A 592 -13.20 42.97 -10.10
C LYS A 592 -14.15 42.43 -11.18
N ASP A 593 -14.07 42.95 -12.40
CA ASP A 593 -14.98 42.60 -13.50
C ASP A 593 -14.46 41.38 -14.30
N LEU A 594 -13.29 40.84 -13.92
CA LEU A 594 -12.69 39.65 -14.54
C LEU A 594 -13.48 38.40 -14.11
N THR A 595 -14.07 37.68 -15.07
CA THR A 595 -14.88 36.49 -14.78
C THR A 595 -14.28 35.25 -15.46
N PRO A 596 -13.50 34.42 -14.73
CA PRO A 596 -12.97 33.20 -15.31
C PRO A 596 -14.08 32.21 -15.65
N SER A 597 -13.91 31.47 -16.74
CA SER A 597 -14.75 30.31 -17.04
C SER A 597 -14.13 29.06 -16.42
N VAL A 598 -14.91 28.31 -15.63
CA VAL A 598 -14.46 27.10 -14.93
C VAL A 598 -15.09 25.86 -15.56
N SER A 599 -14.28 24.83 -15.79
CA SER A 599 -14.70 23.51 -16.23
C SER A 599 -14.22 22.46 -15.23
N CYS A 600 -15.16 21.72 -14.62
CA CYS A 600 -14.88 20.73 -13.59
C CYS A 600 -14.88 19.31 -14.18
N GLY A 601 -13.75 18.61 -14.08
CA GLY A 601 -13.62 17.17 -14.37
C GLY A 601 -13.69 16.31 -13.10
N LEU A 602 -13.68 14.99 -13.23
CA LEU A 602 -13.75 14.06 -12.09
C LEU A 602 -12.47 14.04 -11.22
N GLN A 603 -11.33 14.47 -11.76
CA GLN A 603 -10.03 14.44 -11.08
C GLN A 603 -9.30 15.79 -11.12
N ASN A 604 -9.77 16.75 -11.92
CA ASN A 604 -9.12 18.04 -12.09
C ASN A 604 -10.15 19.16 -12.34
N MET A 605 -9.73 20.39 -12.04
CA MET A 605 -10.43 21.64 -12.34
C MET A 605 -9.62 22.40 -13.39
N LYS A 606 -10.28 22.90 -14.44
CA LYS A 606 -9.69 23.81 -15.44
C LYS A 606 -10.33 25.19 -15.31
N THR A 607 -9.51 26.19 -15.04
CA THR A 607 -9.94 27.60 -14.92
C THR A 607 -9.35 28.40 -16.08
N SER A 608 -10.19 29.07 -16.88
CA SER A 608 -9.77 29.77 -18.11
C SER A 608 -10.07 31.28 -18.07
N PHE A 609 -9.12 32.08 -18.54
CA PHE A 609 -9.16 33.53 -18.62
C PHE A 609 -8.97 34.01 -20.06
N ARG A 610 -9.69 35.04 -20.49
CA ARG A 610 -9.61 35.59 -21.85
C ARG A 610 -8.44 36.56 -22.00
N LYS A 611 -7.63 36.40 -23.05
CA LYS A 611 -6.40 37.17 -23.23
C LYS A 611 -6.66 38.66 -23.47
N CYS A 612 -7.69 39.01 -24.24
CA CYS A 612 -8.03 40.40 -24.50
C CYS A 612 -8.51 41.16 -23.25
N GLU A 613 -9.22 40.49 -22.33
CA GLU A 613 -9.69 41.08 -21.08
C GLU A 613 -8.54 41.30 -20.08
N MET A 614 -7.61 40.35 -19.99
CA MET A 614 -6.41 40.50 -19.16
C MET A 614 -5.48 41.61 -19.68
N ARG A 615 -5.32 41.71 -21.01
CA ARG A 615 -4.55 42.80 -21.65
C ARG A 615 -5.16 44.17 -21.42
N ALA A 616 -6.49 44.29 -21.41
CA ALA A 616 -7.18 45.55 -21.11
C ALA A 616 -6.89 46.06 -19.68
N LEU A 617 -6.62 45.14 -18.75
CA LEU A 617 -6.23 45.43 -17.37
C LEU A 617 -4.70 45.44 -17.15
N ASN A 618 -3.92 45.27 -18.21
CA ASN A 618 -2.45 45.19 -18.17
C ASN A 618 -1.91 44.10 -17.22
N ILE A 619 -2.56 42.94 -17.21
CA ILE A 619 -2.19 41.75 -16.43
C ILE A 619 -1.53 40.74 -17.37
N ASP A 620 -0.33 40.28 -17.04
CA ASP A 620 0.33 39.18 -17.76
C ASP A 620 -0.03 37.82 -17.12
N TYR A 621 0.03 36.73 -17.88
CA TYR A 621 -0.19 35.38 -17.34
C TYR A 621 0.88 34.99 -16.31
N LEU A 622 2.06 35.62 -16.36
CA LEU A 622 3.13 35.44 -15.37
C LEU A 622 2.83 36.09 -14.01
N ASP A 623 1.85 36.99 -13.95
CA ASP A 623 1.43 37.65 -12.71
C ASP A 623 0.38 36.83 -11.93
N ILE A 624 0.00 35.65 -12.46
CA ILE A 624 -0.90 34.70 -11.81
C ILE A 624 -0.09 33.81 -10.88
N ILE A 625 -0.32 33.94 -9.57
CA ILE A 625 0.33 33.11 -8.56
C ILE A 625 -0.74 32.34 -7.78
N LEU A 626 -0.52 31.05 -7.63
CA LEU A 626 -1.31 30.18 -6.75
C LEU A 626 -0.74 30.21 -5.33
N ASP A 627 -1.56 29.86 -4.34
CA ASP A 627 -1.11 29.73 -2.94
C ASP A 627 0.04 28.70 -2.79
N ASP A 628 0.10 27.69 -3.67
CA ASP A 628 1.23 26.78 -3.82
C ASP A 628 1.81 26.87 -5.25
N GLY A 629 2.98 27.49 -5.35
CA GLY A 629 3.66 27.76 -6.62
C GLY A 629 4.21 26.54 -7.36
N SER A 630 4.09 25.33 -6.79
CA SER A 630 4.56 24.08 -7.41
C SER A 630 3.60 23.49 -8.46
N CYS A 631 2.38 24.03 -8.56
CA CYS A 631 1.29 23.47 -9.38
C CYS A 631 1.00 24.17 -10.72
N PHE A 632 1.92 24.98 -11.21
CA PHE A 632 1.67 25.85 -12.35
C PHE A 632 1.78 25.11 -13.69
N SER A 633 0.66 24.64 -14.24
CA SER A 633 0.54 24.23 -15.65
C SER A 633 -0.43 25.14 -16.41
N VAL A 634 0.10 25.96 -17.33
CA VAL A 634 -0.68 26.90 -18.14
C VAL A 634 -0.85 26.36 -19.55
N LEU A 635 -2.10 26.26 -20.00
CA LEU A 635 -2.45 25.95 -21.38
C LEU A 635 -2.79 27.24 -22.12
N ASP A 636 -1.97 27.54 -23.13
CA ASP A 636 -2.08 28.73 -23.97
C ASP A 636 -2.79 28.37 -25.29
N ASP A 637 -4.04 28.81 -25.48
CA ASP A 637 -4.82 28.52 -26.69
C ASP A 637 -4.96 29.78 -27.55
N ASN A 638 -4.36 29.76 -28.74
CA ASN A 638 -4.38 30.87 -29.70
C ASN A 638 -5.59 30.82 -30.66
N VAL A 639 -6.27 29.68 -30.78
CA VAL A 639 -7.48 29.55 -31.61
C VAL A 639 -8.67 30.17 -30.89
N THR A 640 -8.77 29.96 -29.57
CA THR A 640 -9.84 30.52 -28.73
C THR A 640 -9.42 31.78 -27.96
N ASN A 641 -8.15 32.20 -28.07
CA ASN A 641 -7.57 33.39 -27.41
C ASN A 641 -7.68 33.39 -25.87
N THR A 642 -7.36 32.27 -25.21
CA THR A 642 -7.52 32.07 -23.75
C THR A 642 -6.29 31.46 -23.07
N PHE A 643 -6.07 31.79 -21.79
CA PHE A 643 -5.12 31.10 -20.89
C PHE A 643 -5.88 30.21 -19.91
N SER A 644 -5.41 29.00 -19.64
CA SER A 644 -6.06 28.09 -18.68
C SER A 644 -5.10 27.49 -17.68
N VAL A 645 -5.51 27.37 -16.42
CA VAL A 645 -4.80 26.68 -15.34
C VAL A 645 -5.52 25.36 -15.04
N MET A 646 -4.76 24.27 -14.88
CA MET A 646 -5.30 22.97 -14.46
C MET A 646 -4.79 22.57 -13.08
N SER A 647 -5.71 22.20 -12.21
CA SER A 647 -5.42 21.85 -10.81
C SER A 647 -6.08 20.53 -10.40
N PRO A 648 -5.38 19.62 -9.70
CA PRO A 648 -5.94 18.37 -9.20
C PRO A 648 -6.94 18.60 -8.04
N LEU A 649 -7.97 17.78 -7.96
CA LEU A 649 -9.01 17.87 -6.90
C LEU A 649 -8.58 17.17 -5.60
N GLN A 650 -7.49 17.62 -4.98
CA GLN A 650 -6.95 17.04 -3.74
C GLN A 650 -6.63 18.15 -2.72
N GLU A 651 -7.13 18.01 -1.49
CA GLU A 651 -6.86 18.97 -0.41
C GLU A 651 -5.36 19.10 -0.12
N GLY A 652 -4.88 20.33 0.02
CA GLY A 652 -3.47 20.63 0.29
C GLY A 652 -2.55 20.56 -0.93
N SER A 653 -3.00 20.02 -2.06
CA SER A 653 -2.27 20.12 -3.34
C SER A 653 -2.62 21.44 -4.02
N CYS A 654 -1.63 22.21 -4.48
CA CYS A 654 -1.86 23.44 -5.26
C CYS A 654 -2.59 24.57 -4.51
N GLY A 655 -2.56 24.56 -3.17
CA GLY A 655 -3.34 25.49 -2.36
C GLY A 655 -4.85 25.24 -2.42
N MET A 656 -5.28 24.08 -2.94
CA MET A 656 -6.68 23.68 -3.01
C MET A 656 -7.24 23.51 -1.60
N THR A 657 -8.31 24.27 -1.34
CA THR A 657 -9.06 24.17 -0.09
C THR A 657 -10.29 23.29 -0.32
N PHE A 658 -10.42 22.28 0.54
CA PHE A 658 -11.59 21.43 0.57
C PHE A 658 -12.50 21.90 1.70
N SER A 659 -13.77 22.11 1.36
CA SER A 659 -14.80 22.37 2.36
C SER A 659 -16.06 21.63 1.96
N THR A 660 -16.84 21.21 2.93
CA THR A 660 -18.16 20.64 2.65
C THR A 660 -19.19 21.31 3.53
N ASN A 661 -20.38 21.55 2.97
CA ASN A 661 -21.48 22.22 3.67
C ASN A 661 -22.56 21.25 4.15
N GLY A 662 -22.30 19.94 4.12
CA GLY A 662 -23.38 18.99 4.38
C GLY A 662 -24.15 18.45 3.16
N THR A 663 -24.27 19.14 2.01
CA THR A 663 -24.85 18.54 0.76
C THR A 663 -23.93 18.49 -0.47
N HIS A 664 -22.99 19.42 -0.59
CA HIS A 664 -22.00 19.47 -1.67
C HIS A 664 -20.55 19.54 -1.14
N ALA A 665 -19.61 18.94 -1.86
CA ALA A 665 -18.17 19.18 -1.70
C ALA A 665 -17.82 20.41 -2.51
N PHE A 666 -17.10 21.33 -1.89
CA PHE A 666 -16.58 22.54 -2.51
C PHE A 666 -15.07 22.41 -2.53
N TYR A 667 -14.54 22.21 -3.73
CA TYR A 667 -13.12 22.37 -3.99
C TYR A 667 -12.94 23.80 -4.45
N ARG A 668 -12.25 24.59 -3.65
CA ARG A 668 -12.01 26.01 -3.89
C ARG A 668 -10.53 26.24 -4.09
N GLU A 669 -10.22 26.94 -5.15
CA GLU A 669 -8.87 27.39 -5.44
C GLU A 669 -8.87 28.91 -5.57
N SER A 670 -7.89 29.53 -4.93
CA SER A 670 -7.67 30.96 -4.95
C SER A 670 -6.52 31.29 -5.89
N TYR A 671 -6.73 32.28 -6.75
CA TYR A 671 -5.74 32.79 -7.69
C TYR A 671 -5.43 34.22 -7.29
N ASP A 672 -4.19 34.45 -6.88
CA ASP A 672 -3.70 35.76 -6.51
C ASP A 672 -2.99 36.41 -7.69
N PHE A 673 -3.50 37.57 -8.10
CA PHE A 673 -2.88 38.44 -9.10
C PHE A 673 -2.12 39.54 -8.36
N PHE A 674 -0.82 39.63 -8.63
CA PHE A 674 0.06 40.63 -8.02
C PHE A 674 0.50 41.66 -9.05
N PHE A 675 0.30 42.94 -8.74
CA PHE A 675 0.71 44.04 -9.61
C PHE A 675 2.16 44.42 -9.31
N VAL A 676 3.08 43.90 -10.12
CA VAL A 676 4.51 44.20 -9.97
C VAL A 676 4.88 45.42 -10.80
N LEU A 677 5.14 46.55 -10.15
CA LEU A 677 5.79 47.69 -10.79
C LEU A 677 7.30 47.43 -11.00
N PRO A 678 7.97 48.13 -11.92
CA PRO A 678 9.41 47.99 -12.14
C PRO A 678 10.17 48.21 -10.83
N GLY A 679 10.78 47.14 -10.29
CA GLY A 679 11.48 47.18 -9.00
C GLY A 679 11.01 46.18 -7.93
N LYS A 680 10.12 45.22 -8.25
CA LYS A 680 9.66 44.15 -7.32
C LYS A 680 9.00 44.66 -6.03
N ILE A 681 8.22 45.73 -6.12
CA ILE A 681 7.38 46.20 -4.99
C ILE A 681 5.93 45.82 -5.30
N ILE A 682 5.33 45.01 -4.43
CA ILE A 682 3.91 44.60 -4.50
C ILE A 682 3.08 45.64 -3.73
N ARG A 683 2.15 46.33 -4.40
CA ARG A 683 1.24 47.29 -3.73
C ARG A 683 -0.21 46.83 -3.69
N ASP A 684 -0.68 46.11 -4.70
CA ASP A 684 -2.06 45.64 -4.80
C ASP A 684 -2.08 44.13 -5.05
N LYS A 685 -2.97 43.43 -4.33
CA LYS A 685 -3.22 41.98 -4.42
C LYS A 685 -4.69 41.78 -4.73
N LEU A 686 -5.01 41.04 -5.79
CA LEU A 686 -6.38 40.60 -6.06
C LEU A 686 -6.48 39.08 -5.98
N THR A 687 -7.39 38.58 -5.16
CA THR A 687 -7.69 37.15 -5.07
C THR A 687 -8.99 36.86 -5.79
N THR A 688 -8.96 36.07 -6.85
CA THR A 688 -10.18 35.47 -7.43
C THR A 688 -10.28 34.03 -6.97
N THR A 689 -11.50 33.52 -6.81
CA THR A 689 -11.70 32.13 -6.38
C THR A 689 -12.51 31.38 -7.42
N SER A 690 -12.00 30.24 -7.84
CA SER A 690 -12.75 29.30 -8.66
C SER A 690 -13.21 28.16 -7.77
N THR A 691 -14.45 27.71 -7.99
CA THR A 691 -15.05 26.67 -7.17
C THR A 691 -15.62 25.59 -8.06
N CYS A 692 -15.14 24.36 -7.90
CA CYS A 692 -15.87 23.18 -8.36
C CYS A 692 -16.76 22.68 -7.23
N ILE A 693 -18.04 22.51 -7.56
CA ILE A 693 -19.06 22.05 -6.63
C ILE A 693 -19.49 20.66 -7.09
N PHE A 694 -19.19 19.66 -6.28
CA PHE A 694 -19.66 18.31 -6.49
C PHE A 694 -20.77 18.01 -5.48
N GLN A 695 -21.85 17.41 -5.93
CA GLN A 695 -22.81 16.86 -4.99
C GLN A 695 -22.13 15.70 -4.27
N LEU A 696 -22.09 15.75 -2.95
CA LEU A 696 -21.44 14.71 -2.16
C LEU A 696 -22.44 13.57 -2.04
N ASP A 697 -22.19 12.53 -2.83
CA ASP A 697 -22.92 11.29 -2.78
C ASP A 697 -22.33 10.39 -1.66
N MET A 698 -23.15 9.51 -1.11
CA MET A 698 -22.77 8.57 -0.04
C MET A 698 -21.57 7.71 -0.42
N GLU A 699 -21.40 7.39 -1.71
CA GLU A 699 -20.25 6.64 -2.22
C GLU A 699 -18.94 7.44 -2.17
N LEU A 700 -18.95 8.69 -2.63
CA LEU A 700 -17.76 9.55 -2.63
C LEU A 700 -17.32 9.87 -1.20
N SER A 701 -18.29 10.11 -0.32
CA SER A 701 -18.08 10.29 1.12
C SER A 701 -17.32 9.12 1.75
N LEU A 702 -17.68 7.87 1.43
CA LEU A 702 -16.95 6.69 1.91
C LEU A 702 -15.54 6.56 1.32
N GLN A 703 -15.35 6.89 0.05
CA GLN A 703 -14.04 6.81 -0.61
C GLN A 703 -13.04 7.83 -0.05
N THR A 704 -13.52 8.96 0.47
CA THR A 704 -12.69 9.98 1.13
C THR A 704 -12.42 9.72 2.61
N ALA A 705 -13.12 8.77 3.24
CA ALA A 705 -12.96 8.47 4.66
C ALA A 705 -11.80 7.49 4.91
N LEU A 706 -10.96 7.80 5.91
CA LEU A 706 -9.73 7.02 6.20
C LEU A 706 -9.99 5.59 6.69
N ASN A 707 -11.08 5.36 7.45
CA ASN A 707 -11.48 4.03 7.95
C ASN A 707 -12.99 3.98 8.32
N PRO A 708 -13.91 4.07 7.36
CA PRO A 708 -15.34 4.18 7.64
C PRO A 708 -15.97 2.85 8.09
N ILE A 709 -16.97 2.92 8.97
CA ILE A 709 -17.78 1.77 9.39
C ILE A 709 -18.79 1.43 8.29
N ILE A 710 -18.50 0.36 7.56
CA ILE A 710 -19.27 -0.08 6.40
C ILE A 710 -19.66 -1.56 6.53
N SER A 711 -20.85 -1.89 6.07
CA SER A 711 -21.30 -3.27 5.87
C SER A 711 -21.59 -3.49 4.40
N ASN A 712 -21.06 -4.58 3.85
CA ASN A 712 -21.09 -4.85 2.41
C ASN A 712 -21.80 -6.19 2.15
N THR A 713 -22.67 -6.24 1.16
CA THR A 713 -23.28 -7.49 0.69
C THR A 713 -23.38 -7.51 -0.83
N ILE A 714 -23.46 -8.72 -1.40
CA ILE A 714 -23.49 -8.92 -2.85
C ILE A 714 -24.92 -9.28 -3.27
N ILE A 715 -25.41 -8.61 -4.31
CA ILE A 715 -26.71 -8.83 -4.93
C ILE A 715 -26.49 -9.37 -6.34
N ASN A 716 -26.89 -10.62 -6.57
CA ASN A 716 -26.81 -11.26 -7.88
C ASN A 716 -28.09 -10.97 -8.68
N ILE A 717 -27.98 -10.16 -9.73
CA ILE A 717 -29.08 -9.86 -10.66
C ILE A 717 -28.80 -10.54 -12.00
N SER A 718 -29.79 -11.22 -12.57
CA SER A 718 -29.62 -12.16 -13.69
C SER A 718 -29.08 -11.54 -14.98
N ARG A 719 -29.16 -10.21 -15.19
CA ARG A 719 -28.45 -9.38 -16.22
C ARG A 719 -28.54 -7.87 -15.82
N PRO A 720 -27.51 -7.01 -16.01
CA PRO A 720 -26.19 -7.21 -16.57
C PRO A 720 -25.08 -7.00 -15.50
N GLY A 721 -24.91 -7.94 -14.56
CA GLY A 721 -23.76 -7.94 -13.65
C GLY A 721 -24.11 -8.10 -12.17
N GLN A 722 -23.09 -8.41 -11.39
CA GLN A 722 -23.13 -8.52 -9.94
C GLN A 722 -23.10 -7.10 -9.34
N PHE A 723 -24.12 -6.75 -8.55
CA PHE A 723 -24.15 -5.51 -7.79
C PHE A 723 -23.67 -5.76 -6.37
N SER A 724 -23.08 -4.77 -5.73
CA SER A 724 -22.86 -4.78 -4.28
C SER A 724 -23.69 -3.70 -3.62
N ALA A 725 -24.26 -3.99 -2.46
CA ALA A 725 -24.91 -3.00 -1.62
C ALA A 725 -24.02 -2.71 -0.42
N ARG A 726 -23.87 -1.42 -0.12
CA ARG A 726 -23.12 -0.94 1.05
C ARG A 726 -24.05 -0.20 1.98
N MET A 727 -23.91 -0.46 3.28
CA MET A 727 -24.59 0.25 4.36
C MET A 727 -23.54 0.95 5.22
N ALA A 728 -23.74 2.22 5.51
CA ALA A 728 -22.84 3.03 6.34
C ALA A 728 -23.62 3.87 7.36
N VAL A 729 -22.95 4.17 8.47
CA VAL A 729 -23.48 5.00 9.56
C VAL A 729 -22.84 6.38 9.48
N TYR A 730 -23.68 7.41 9.42
CA TYR A 730 -23.29 8.82 9.29
C TYR A 730 -23.71 9.62 10.52
N ASN A 731 -22.92 10.63 10.84
CA ASN A 731 -23.14 11.51 12.00
C ASN A 731 -24.02 12.73 11.68
N SER A 732 -24.39 12.93 10.41
CA SER A 732 -25.13 14.10 9.91
C SER A 732 -26.30 13.72 9.00
N SER A 733 -27.35 14.54 8.99
CA SER A 733 -28.61 14.29 8.25
C SER A 733 -28.52 14.29 6.73
N ASP A 734 -27.33 14.54 6.25
CA ASP A 734 -27.00 14.73 4.87
C ASP A 734 -26.11 13.60 4.33
N TYR A 735 -25.82 12.60 5.17
CA TYR A 735 -25.16 11.34 4.84
C TYR A 735 -23.76 11.52 4.24
N LYS A 736 -23.01 12.49 4.77
CA LYS A 736 -21.68 12.84 4.28
C LYS A 736 -20.49 12.46 5.14
N TYR A 737 -20.67 12.39 6.44
CA TYR A 737 -19.58 12.17 7.38
C TYR A 737 -19.80 10.82 8.06
N PRO A 738 -19.24 9.73 7.49
CA PRO A 738 -19.38 8.41 8.07
C PRO A 738 -18.58 8.35 9.38
N TYR A 739 -19.07 7.58 10.34
CA TYR A 739 -18.27 7.24 11.51
C TYR A 739 -17.12 6.31 11.11
N ASN A 740 -15.96 6.50 11.75
CA ASN A 740 -14.76 5.71 11.49
C ASN A 740 -14.46 4.72 12.62
N GLY A 741 -13.85 3.57 12.30
CA GLY A 741 -13.46 2.54 13.27
C GLY A 741 -14.16 1.20 13.04
N SER A 742 -14.26 0.38 14.09
CA SER A 742 -15.01 -0.90 14.09
C SER A 742 -16.22 -0.88 15.03
N GLN A 743 -16.29 0.08 15.95
CA GLN A 743 -17.38 0.32 16.90
C GLN A 743 -17.53 1.84 17.12
N ILE A 744 -18.73 2.29 17.52
CA ILE A 744 -19.04 3.70 17.77
C ILE A 744 -19.66 3.81 19.16
N ASP A 745 -19.06 4.63 20.02
CA ASP A 745 -19.64 4.98 21.30
C ASP A 745 -20.60 6.16 21.11
N LEU A 746 -21.89 5.92 21.35
CA LEU A 746 -22.96 6.90 21.19
C LEU A 746 -23.75 7.03 22.48
N LEU A 747 -24.07 8.27 22.85
CA LEU A 747 -25.00 8.54 23.93
C LEU A 747 -26.43 8.23 23.48
N THR A 748 -27.27 7.74 24.39
CA THR A 748 -28.71 7.62 24.13
C THR A 748 -29.28 8.99 23.71
N HIS A 749 -30.28 8.99 22.83
CA HIS A 749 -30.83 10.18 22.18
C HIS A 749 -29.94 10.86 21.13
N THR A 750 -28.72 10.37 20.88
CA THR A 750 -27.93 10.84 19.74
C THR A 750 -28.61 10.40 18.46
N LYS A 751 -29.00 11.34 17.60
CA LYS A 751 -29.59 11.01 16.31
C LYS A 751 -28.53 10.50 15.35
N ILE A 752 -28.75 9.32 14.78
CA ILE A 752 -27.86 8.71 13.79
C ILE A 752 -28.55 8.54 12.45
N TYR A 753 -27.74 8.51 11.39
CA TYR A 753 -28.19 8.51 10.01
C TYR A 753 -27.60 7.30 9.28
N ILE A 754 -28.47 6.49 8.69
CA ILE A 754 -28.09 5.25 8.02
C ILE A 754 -28.35 5.35 6.52
N GLY A 755 -27.27 5.22 5.75
CA GLY A 755 -27.31 5.24 4.29
C GLY A 755 -27.05 3.85 3.72
N VAL A 756 -27.85 3.45 2.73
CA VAL A 756 -27.68 2.18 1.99
C VAL A 756 -27.71 2.48 0.50
N PHE A 757 -26.75 1.99 -0.28
CA PHE A 757 -26.70 2.26 -1.73
C PHE A 757 -26.08 1.12 -2.55
N LEU A 758 -26.41 1.09 -3.85
CA LEU A 758 -25.92 0.12 -4.82
C LEU A 758 -24.65 0.61 -5.53
N VAL A 759 -23.67 -0.29 -5.66
CA VAL A 759 -22.43 -0.10 -6.42
C VAL A 759 -22.38 -1.13 -7.54
N GLY A 760 -22.25 -0.67 -8.79
CA GLY A 760 -22.23 -1.52 -9.99
C GLY A 760 -22.15 -0.69 -11.29
N PRO A 761 -22.15 -1.34 -12.47
CA PRO A 761 -21.90 -0.67 -13.75
C PRO A 761 -23.02 0.29 -14.20
N ASP A 762 -24.26 0.09 -13.75
CA ASP A 762 -25.36 1.05 -13.94
C ASP A 762 -26.42 0.94 -12.82
N PRO A 763 -26.17 1.51 -11.63
CA PRO A 763 -27.08 1.41 -10.49
C PRO A 763 -28.37 2.23 -10.70
N SER A 764 -28.38 3.17 -11.65
CA SER A 764 -29.49 4.11 -11.88
C SER A 764 -30.79 3.44 -12.34
N GLN A 765 -30.69 2.23 -12.93
CA GLN A 765 -31.81 1.41 -13.37
C GLN A 765 -32.60 0.77 -12.22
N TYR A 766 -32.00 0.73 -11.02
CA TYR A 766 -32.55 0.07 -9.85
C TYR A 766 -32.81 1.08 -8.73
N ALA A 767 -33.89 0.85 -7.99
CA ALA A 767 -34.19 1.52 -6.74
C ALA A 767 -33.81 0.61 -5.56
N MET A 768 -33.06 1.15 -4.60
CA MET A 768 -32.73 0.47 -3.35
C MET A 768 -33.93 0.54 -2.41
N VAL A 769 -34.40 -0.62 -1.94
CA VAL A 769 -35.51 -0.69 -0.99
C VAL A 769 -35.15 -1.47 0.25
N LEU A 770 -35.40 -0.85 1.40
CA LEU A 770 -35.32 -1.42 2.74
C LEU A 770 -36.67 -2.07 3.08
N LYS A 771 -36.67 -3.40 3.24
CA LYS A 771 -37.86 -4.16 3.60
C LYS A 771 -38.05 -4.19 5.12
N ASN A 772 -37.05 -4.65 5.85
CA ASN A 772 -37.05 -4.70 7.31
C ASN A 772 -35.70 -4.23 7.81
N CYS A 773 -35.66 -3.18 8.63
CA CYS A 773 -34.47 -2.78 9.37
C CYS A 773 -34.75 -2.88 10.85
N TYR A 774 -33.92 -3.62 11.57
CA TYR A 774 -34.11 -3.88 12.99
C TYR A 774 -32.79 -3.93 13.71
N ALA A 775 -32.86 -3.62 15.01
CA ALA A 775 -31.72 -3.70 15.90
C ALA A 775 -31.80 -4.94 16.78
N THR A 776 -30.65 -5.43 17.24
CA THR A 776 -30.48 -6.58 18.11
C THR A 776 -29.40 -6.31 19.18
N PRO A 777 -29.46 -6.97 20.36
CA PRO A 777 -28.46 -6.82 21.41
C PRO A 777 -27.19 -7.67 21.17
N SER A 778 -27.19 -8.49 20.11
CA SER A 778 -26.07 -9.32 19.67
C SER A 778 -25.84 -9.15 18.16
N SER A 779 -24.64 -9.48 17.68
CA SER A 779 -24.28 -9.40 16.26
C SER A 779 -25.05 -10.38 15.37
N SER A 780 -25.81 -11.31 15.96
CA SER A 780 -26.61 -12.28 15.22
C SER A 780 -27.88 -11.63 14.68
N LYS A 781 -28.02 -11.63 13.35
CA LYS A 781 -29.25 -11.18 12.66
C LYS A 781 -30.49 -11.97 13.08
N ASP A 782 -30.31 -13.17 13.63
CA ASP A 782 -31.39 -14.10 13.98
C ASP A 782 -31.79 -14.03 15.47
N ASP A 783 -31.28 -13.05 16.23
CA ASP A 783 -31.63 -12.85 17.65
C ASP A 783 -33.16 -12.78 17.84
N PRO A 784 -33.74 -13.48 18.84
CA PRO A 784 -35.16 -13.43 19.12
C PRO A 784 -35.62 -12.07 19.65
N THR A 785 -34.71 -11.25 20.18
CA THR A 785 -34.98 -9.91 20.70
C THR A 785 -34.69 -8.89 19.59
N ARG A 786 -35.73 -8.48 18.85
CA ARG A 786 -35.61 -7.52 17.75
C ARG A 786 -36.42 -6.27 18.03
N TYR A 787 -35.81 -5.11 17.80
CA TYR A 787 -36.53 -3.85 17.73
C TYR A 787 -36.59 -3.39 16.28
N TYR A 788 -37.79 -3.39 15.69
CA TYR A 788 -37.97 -2.97 14.32
C TYR A 788 -38.00 -1.46 14.22
N ILE A 789 -37.10 -0.93 13.39
CA ILE A 789 -37.01 0.50 13.03
C ILE A 789 -37.81 0.72 11.75
N ILE A 790 -37.64 -0.17 10.77
CA ILE A 790 -38.46 -0.27 9.56
C ILE A 790 -39.02 -1.69 9.51
N GLN A 791 -40.33 -1.82 9.35
CA GLN A 791 -41.00 -3.10 9.18
C GLN A 791 -41.92 -3.03 7.97
N ASN A 792 -41.81 -4.02 7.08
CA ASN A 792 -42.58 -4.07 5.83
C ASN A 792 -42.52 -2.75 5.02
N ARG A 793 -41.31 -2.19 4.89
CA ARG A 793 -40.97 -0.94 4.16
C ARG A 793 -41.39 0.36 4.85
N CYS A 794 -42.10 0.29 5.98
CA CYS A 794 -42.60 1.46 6.70
C CYS A 794 -41.85 1.67 8.03
N PRO A 795 -41.63 2.93 8.46
CA PRO A 795 -41.06 3.21 9.76
C PRO A 795 -41.99 2.75 10.89
N ASN A 796 -41.43 2.35 12.02
CA ASN A 796 -42.21 1.95 13.19
C ASN A 796 -42.98 3.17 13.75
N PRO A 797 -44.33 3.14 13.78
CA PRO A 797 -45.14 4.30 14.16
C PRO A 797 -45.09 4.61 15.67
N VAL A 798 -44.61 3.69 16.49
CA VAL A 798 -44.53 3.86 17.96
C VAL A 798 -43.39 4.80 18.35
N ASP A 799 -42.36 4.91 17.52
CA ASP A 799 -41.16 5.69 17.80
C ASP A 799 -41.11 6.94 16.90
N PRO A 800 -41.44 8.13 17.44
CA PRO A 800 -41.51 9.36 16.66
C PRO A 800 -40.13 9.88 16.22
N THR A 801 -39.04 9.29 16.71
CA THR A 801 -37.67 9.71 16.37
C THR A 801 -37.23 9.17 15.01
N ILE A 802 -37.90 8.13 14.50
CA ILE A 802 -37.59 7.47 13.24
C ILE A 802 -38.08 8.32 12.06
N SER A 803 -37.18 8.60 11.12
CA SER A 803 -37.46 9.34 9.91
C SER A 803 -36.79 8.70 8.71
N VAL A 804 -37.58 8.37 7.68
CA VAL A 804 -37.11 7.78 6.43
C VAL A 804 -37.09 8.88 5.37
N ALA A 805 -35.90 9.27 4.91
CA ALA A 805 -35.73 10.34 3.94
C ALA A 805 -36.01 9.87 2.50
N GLN A 806 -35.58 8.65 2.15
CA GLN A 806 -35.91 8.01 0.89
C GLN A 806 -35.82 6.49 1.04
N ASN A 807 -36.78 5.77 0.47
CA ASN A 807 -36.79 4.32 0.40
C ASN A 807 -37.50 3.89 -0.91
N GLY A 808 -36.78 3.25 -1.83
CA GLY A 808 -37.34 2.81 -3.11
C GLY A 808 -37.51 3.87 -4.19
N VAL A 809 -36.88 5.03 -4.03
CA VAL A 809 -36.95 6.17 -4.97
C VAL A 809 -35.79 6.17 -5.97
N SER A 810 -34.58 5.88 -5.50
CA SER A 810 -33.32 5.96 -6.23
C SER A 810 -32.44 4.75 -5.92
N SER A 811 -31.23 4.65 -6.49
CA SER A 811 -30.25 3.59 -6.19
C SER A 811 -29.75 3.56 -4.75
N GLN A 812 -30.28 4.43 -3.89
CA GLN A 812 -29.96 4.59 -2.48
C GLN A 812 -31.22 4.72 -1.61
N ALA A 813 -31.07 4.35 -0.34
CA ALA A 813 -32.07 4.49 0.71
C ALA A 813 -31.43 5.08 1.97
N GLN A 814 -32.20 5.92 2.67
CA GLN A 814 -31.72 6.76 3.76
C GLN A 814 -32.77 6.85 4.86
N PHE A 815 -32.38 6.56 6.09
CA PHE A 815 -33.23 6.72 7.27
C PHE A 815 -32.41 7.13 8.51
N SER A 816 -33.09 7.64 9.52
CA SER A 816 -32.49 8.13 10.76
C SER A 816 -33.38 7.82 11.96
N PHE A 817 -32.78 7.72 13.14
CA PHE A 817 -33.48 7.51 14.40
C PHE A 817 -32.59 7.95 15.58
N GLU A 818 -33.17 8.13 16.76
CA GLU A 818 -32.40 8.41 17.98
C GLU A 818 -31.84 7.13 18.58
N MET A 819 -30.57 7.16 18.99
CA MET A 819 -29.90 6.02 19.58
C MET A 819 -30.57 5.59 20.89
N PHE A 820 -30.72 4.29 21.08
CA PHE A 820 -31.33 3.67 22.26
C PHE A 820 -30.47 2.51 22.75
N SER A 821 -30.72 2.06 23.99
CA SER A 821 -30.11 0.86 24.55
C SER A 821 -31.15 -0.24 24.71
N MET A 822 -30.73 -1.51 24.58
CA MET A 822 -31.62 -2.66 24.73
C MET A 822 -31.51 -3.25 26.14
N GLY A 823 -32.65 -3.47 26.80
CA GLY A 823 -32.70 -3.87 28.21
C GLY A 823 -32.03 -5.21 28.58
N LYS A 824 -31.68 -6.07 27.63
CA LYS A 824 -30.94 -7.33 27.88
C LYS A 824 -29.42 -7.19 27.81
N ASN A 825 -28.91 -6.16 27.13
CA ASN A 825 -27.48 -5.88 27.03
C ASN A 825 -27.31 -4.36 26.77
N PRO A 826 -27.22 -3.52 27.81
CA PRO A 826 -27.34 -2.08 27.67
C PRO A 826 -26.17 -1.42 26.93
N ASN A 827 -25.09 -2.17 26.65
CA ASN A 827 -23.82 -1.62 26.20
C ASN A 827 -23.59 -1.73 24.68
N GLN A 828 -24.33 -2.58 23.96
CA GLN A 828 -24.12 -2.80 22.53
C GLN A 828 -25.43 -3.00 21.79
N VAL A 829 -25.53 -2.41 20.60
CA VAL A 829 -26.67 -2.53 19.70
C VAL A 829 -26.14 -2.74 18.28
N TYR A 830 -26.61 -3.78 17.62
CA TYR A 830 -26.29 -4.10 16.23
C TYR A 830 -27.46 -3.77 15.33
N LEU A 831 -27.19 -3.29 14.13
CA LEU A 831 -28.20 -2.91 13.14
C LEU A 831 -28.17 -3.86 11.95
N HIS A 832 -29.35 -4.35 11.57
CA HIS A 832 -29.54 -5.24 10.44
C HIS A 832 -30.60 -4.67 9.51
N CYS A 833 -30.38 -4.78 8.20
CA CYS A 833 -31.35 -4.39 7.18
C CYS A 833 -31.48 -5.47 6.11
N GLU A 834 -32.72 -5.86 5.82
CA GLU A 834 -33.12 -6.65 4.67
C GLU A 834 -33.39 -5.72 3.50
N ILE A 835 -32.64 -5.92 2.41
CA ILE A 835 -32.63 -5.02 1.25
C ILE A 835 -33.02 -5.74 -0.04
N TYR A 836 -33.60 -5.02 -0.99
CA TYR A 836 -33.81 -5.52 -2.35
C TYR A 836 -33.62 -4.43 -3.40
N ALA A 837 -33.08 -4.81 -4.56
CA ALA A 837 -32.94 -3.92 -5.72
C ALA A 837 -34.17 -4.05 -6.63
N CYS A 838 -34.94 -2.98 -6.75
CA CYS A 838 -36.19 -2.94 -7.51
C CYS A 838 -35.99 -2.28 -8.88
N VAL A 839 -36.44 -2.90 -9.97
CA VAL A 839 -36.31 -2.31 -11.32
C VAL A 839 -37.29 -1.14 -11.48
N ARG A 840 -36.77 0.08 -11.74
CA ARG A 840 -37.58 1.31 -11.78
C ARG A 840 -38.61 1.36 -12.91
N ASN A 841 -38.35 0.65 -14.00
CA ASN A 841 -39.19 0.71 -15.21
C ASN A 841 -40.35 -0.30 -15.24
N THR A 842 -40.37 -1.29 -14.33
CA THR A 842 -41.35 -2.40 -14.39
C THR A 842 -42.20 -2.54 -13.14
N ASN A 843 -41.74 -2.06 -11.98
CA ASN A 843 -42.39 -2.27 -10.69
C ASN A 843 -42.59 -0.96 -9.92
N VAL A 844 -43.63 -0.90 -9.09
CA VAL A 844 -43.81 0.19 -8.09
C VAL A 844 -42.85 -0.09 -6.92
N CYS A 845 -41.73 0.63 -6.88
CA CYS A 845 -40.65 0.43 -5.91
C CYS A 845 -40.85 1.23 -4.61
N GLU A 846 -41.49 2.39 -4.71
CA GLU A 846 -41.80 3.24 -3.55
C GLU A 846 -42.93 2.64 -2.70
N PRO A 847 -42.85 2.77 -1.36
CA PRO A 847 -43.96 2.45 -0.48
C PRO A 847 -45.12 3.44 -0.72
N VAL A 848 -46.35 2.94 -0.84
CA VAL A 848 -47.53 3.74 -1.20
C VAL A 848 -47.95 4.64 -0.02
N SER A 849 -47.43 5.87 0.01
CA SER A 849 -47.86 7.06 0.79
C SER A 849 -48.06 6.93 2.32
N THR A 850 -47.52 7.92 3.01
CA THR A 850 -47.42 8.15 4.46
C THR A 850 -48.72 8.22 5.28
N ASN A 851 -49.90 7.95 4.71
CA ASN A 851 -51.19 8.03 5.44
C ASN A 851 -51.93 6.69 5.63
N ASN A 852 -51.39 5.54 5.17
CA ASN A 852 -52.01 4.22 5.40
C ASN A 852 -50.98 3.21 5.97
N CYS A 853 -50.17 3.63 6.94
CA CYS A 853 -49.43 2.69 7.81
C CYS A 853 -50.32 2.11 8.93
N GLU A 854 -51.65 2.24 8.80
CA GLU A 854 -52.62 1.54 9.63
C GLU A 854 -53.28 0.41 8.83
N ASN A 855 -53.14 -0.81 9.36
CA ASN A 855 -53.89 -2.02 9.04
C ASN A 855 -53.74 -2.61 7.61
N SER A 856 -52.87 -3.61 7.51
CA SER A 856 -53.11 -4.75 6.63
C SER A 856 -52.63 -6.06 7.28
N GLU A 857 -53.35 -6.50 8.32
CA GLU A 857 -53.67 -7.92 8.39
C GLU A 857 -54.68 -8.19 7.25
N GLY A 858 -54.26 -8.91 6.22
CA GLY A 858 -55.13 -9.24 5.09
C GLY A 858 -54.44 -10.15 4.08
N ASN A 859 -54.87 -11.41 4.08
CA ASN A 859 -54.47 -12.51 3.19
C ASN A 859 -54.13 -12.09 1.76
N GLY A 860 -53.01 -12.65 1.26
CA GLY A 860 -52.62 -12.68 -0.14
C GLY A 860 -51.39 -13.57 -0.33
#